data_AF-A0A849SCG9-F1
#
_entry.id   AF-A0A849SCG9-F1
#
_cell.length_a   1.000
_cell.length_b   1.000
_cell.length_c   1.000
_cell.angle_alpha   90.00
_cell.angle_beta   90.00
_cell.angle_gamma   90.00
#
_symmetry.space_group_name_H-M   'P 1'
#
loop_
_entity.id
_entity.type
_entity.pdbx_description
1 polymer ?
#
loop_
_entity_poly.entity_id
_entity_poly.type
_entity_poly.pdbx_seq_one_letter_code
_entity_poly.pdbx_strand_id
1 'polypeptide(L)'
;MADDKKGDNKSLAATLPITAVLALLAGFIANHLIPYQEERPSINSVPSYYRDVQDVDARLWQDPFAAIASVDNESANPSTTRYPHTPEQIYFHEQPTEHNNVTIIAVTLPGAPYQEAAENRMRRRYAVLSGLANQNYTPDDEQHIGYFYPDGNTQLQKKVAFEWWINKENVNAIGEKLKILVLWVDELGLSNCPAAKLQELLRQASSKSQAHDTFRYTVIGPNTSTLLLDMVLEDPNNAAACVGLPATAQAVADLGHINQQEITYYAASATAYDQRFLKYTHTTDAHLGTFLKNKKNITLYRTTANDYEMMQVLVHELKLRHITPLDQIVILSEWDTFYGQSIRRMFQREWETRGHPLKNIFSYMRGLDGKLPNKPDKPAASEEKKADSKDKPGSAIEFPEGQNQKDYLRRLAETIDKLDRELKAKGNNGVNAIGILGSDVHDILMILEALRPYFPHKQFFTTDLNAAYNHPSKLAQTHNLLVASAYDLTLRPELQGVVPAFRDSYQTAFFATTQILLTPGLVEKIGTPRPLLFEVGSKHFIPLPTTTNKEQPTKTDTKPLLPTADKTAQPQKSDTDPECKWSNLDGCKPTLHPLIAPTLQIPYGWGVSASLFLAIVLPLVCWRARTSFRQHWQLWLGLGISLIIVDDLVYVLWNPYNAQLDSEPFYWLEGVSAWPSLLLLGLEMLFACLFFVWGNRRMRLLQTTLQQPDPADPQGRSTFALPSEPATIPCDQVFYLGSWTDNREQKWVDPAQLWQQCLGYGGCFIKDRQHLTALARVFVLSFVVLIAAYCLINWGDSPGLPMRGTLNLYPVFFGVIFVTLLLTIWVVENARLFGRLISLLSTNPSRWHETAKHWAADEKKVAPECVNDWLDIKLVETVTEAIQPLIWGPIGCIVLLALARSPAIDDWNMPWGLCIALLLLLLYTITAEVYLQLGANSARIKAITLLNYKISEQRNVDHPNEVVIRRIEAEIERIRALRKGAFRPWYELPLFQSFGGLGTLMVTWQYVIGLWESGTL
;
A
#
# COMPACT_ATOMS: atom_id res chain seq x y z
N MET A 1 -52.47 -34.29 -32.90
CA MET A 1 -51.12 -34.68 -32.43
C MET A 1 -50.49 -33.46 -31.80
N ALA A 2 -49.83 -33.61 -30.66
CA ALA A 2 -49.14 -32.53 -29.96
C ALA A 2 -47.63 -32.82 -29.96
N ASP A 3 -46.83 -31.82 -30.35
CA ASP A 3 -45.37 -31.89 -30.27
C ASP A 3 -44.92 -31.16 -28.99
N ASP A 4 -44.51 -31.92 -27.98
CA ASP A 4 -43.98 -31.39 -26.73
C ASP A 4 -42.54 -30.87 -26.92
N LYS A 5 -42.40 -29.58 -27.25
CA LYS A 5 -41.10 -28.91 -27.19
C LYS A 5 -40.72 -28.59 -25.75
N LYS A 6 -40.02 -29.54 -25.13
CA LYS A 6 -39.29 -29.38 -23.86
C LYS A 6 -38.62 -28.00 -23.76
N GLY A 7 -38.89 -27.29 -22.67
CA GLY A 7 -38.10 -26.13 -22.27
C GLY A 7 -36.72 -26.57 -21.78
N ASP A 8 -35.66 -25.98 -22.35
CA ASP A 8 -34.28 -26.17 -21.90
C ASP A 8 -34.08 -25.54 -20.51
N ASN A 9 -33.81 -26.35 -19.49
CA ASN A 9 -33.41 -25.89 -18.15
C ASN A 9 -31.96 -25.36 -18.15
N LYS A 10 -31.74 -24.22 -18.82
CA LYS A 10 -30.42 -23.58 -18.97
C LYS A 10 -29.97 -22.73 -17.78
N SER A 11 -30.79 -22.56 -16.75
CA SER A 11 -30.44 -21.80 -15.53
C SER A 11 -29.45 -22.51 -14.62
N LEU A 12 -29.56 -23.84 -14.46
CA LEU A 12 -28.80 -24.59 -13.45
C LEU A 12 -27.32 -24.82 -13.82
N ALA A 13 -26.98 -24.71 -15.11
CA ALA A 13 -25.61 -24.93 -15.59
C ALA A 13 -24.69 -23.70 -15.43
N ALA A 14 -25.26 -22.51 -15.17
CA ALA A 14 -24.50 -21.25 -15.13
C ALA A 14 -23.90 -20.92 -13.76
N THR A 15 -24.47 -21.46 -12.67
CA THR A 15 -24.08 -21.13 -11.28
C THR A 15 -22.95 -22.01 -10.74
N LEU A 16 -22.94 -23.30 -11.10
CA LEU A 16 -21.91 -24.28 -10.73
C LEU A 16 -20.45 -23.85 -10.99
N PRO A 17 -20.06 -23.29 -12.17
CA PRO A 17 -18.68 -22.87 -12.38
C PRO A 17 -18.28 -21.68 -11.49
N ILE A 18 -19.20 -20.76 -11.18
CA ILE A 18 -18.91 -19.58 -10.36
C ILE A 18 -18.70 -19.99 -8.89
N THR A 19 -19.56 -20.84 -8.34
CA THR A 19 -19.38 -21.32 -6.96
C THR A 19 -18.16 -22.23 -6.81
N ALA A 20 -17.84 -23.05 -7.81
CA ALA A 20 -16.60 -23.86 -7.82
C ALA A 20 -15.35 -22.98 -7.88
N VAL A 21 -15.33 -21.93 -8.72
CA VAL A 21 -14.19 -20.99 -8.80
C VAL A 21 -14.03 -20.18 -7.51
N LEU A 22 -15.12 -19.72 -6.90
CA LEU A 22 -15.07 -19.03 -5.60
C LEU A 22 -14.61 -19.96 -4.46
N ALA A 23 -15.03 -21.23 -4.45
CA ALA A 23 -14.56 -22.20 -3.48
C ALA A 23 -13.08 -22.56 -3.66
N LEU A 24 -12.61 -22.64 -4.92
CA LEU A 24 -11.18 -22.84 -5.22
C LEU A 24 -10.35 -21.61 -4.82
N LEU A 25 -10.82 -20.39 -5.07
CA LEU A 25 -10.17 -19.16 -4.61
C LEU A 25 -10.09 -19.10 -3.08
N ALA A 26 -11.20 -19.36 -2.39
CA ALA A 26 -11.23 -19.37 -0.92
C ALA A 26 -10.30 -20.45 -0.33
N GLY A 27 -10.27 -21.66 -0.92
CA GLY A 27 -9.36 -22.73 -0.51
C GLY A 27 -7.88 -22.42 -0.79
N PHE A 28 -7.59 -21.76 -1.92
CA PHE A 28 -6.23 -21.32 -2.28
C PHE A 28 -5.72 -20.24 -1.31
N ILE A 29 -6.56 -19.25 -0.98
CA ILE A 29 -6.25 -18.20 0.00
C ILE A 29 -6.05 -18.81 1.40
N ALA A 30 -6.93 -19.72 1.84
CA ALA A 30 -6.84 -20.35 3.15
C ALA A 30 -5.57 -21.21 3.34
N ASN A 31 -5.13 -21.94 2.31
CA ASN A 31 -3.92 -22.77 2.37
C ASN A 31 -2.62 -21.97 2.52
N HIS A 32 -2.60 -20.68 2.17
CA HIS A 32 -1.40 -19.84 2.27
C HIS A 32 -1.17 -19.22 3.67
N LEU A 33 -2.07 -19.44 4.63
CA LEU A 33 -2.03 -18.82 5.96
C LEU A 33 -1.94 -19.83 7.13
N ILE A 34 -1.63 -21.10 6.86
CA ILE A 34 -1.43 -22.10 7.91
C ILE A 34 -0.03 -21.89 8.53
N PRO A 35 0.09 -21.54 9.83
CA PRO A 35 1.40 -21.45 10.48
C PRO A 35 2.03 -22.85 10.61
N TYR A 36 3.35 -22.93 10.49
CA TYR A 36 4.08 -24.19 10.71
C TYR A 36 3.81 -24.73 12.12
N GLN A 37 3.24 -25.94 12.19
CA GLN A 37 2.95 -26.60 13.46
C GLN A 37 4.19 -27.37 13.94
N GLU A 38 4.70 -27.03 15.12
CA GLU A 38 5.88 -27.68 15.70
C GLU A 38 5.51 -29.04 16.33
N GLU A 39 5.32 -30.07 15.50
CA GLU A 39 5.21 -31.46 15.97
C GLU A 39 6.58 -32.05 16.40
N ARG A 40 7.22 -31.41 17.39
CA ARG A 40 8.39 -31.96 18.09
C ARG A 40 7.94 -32.60 19.40
N PRO A 41 8.10 -33.93 19.60
CA PRO A 41 7.85 -34.53 20.90
C PRO A 41 8.84 -33.98 21.92
N SER A 42 8.32 -33.49 23.04
CA SER A 42 9.12 -32.93 24.14
C SER A 42 9.89 -34.04 24.86
N ILE A 43 11.14 -34.26 24.44
CA ILE A 43 12.10 -35.13 25.14
C ILE A 43 12.90 -34.26 26.10
N ASN A 44 13.02 -34.69 27.37
CA ASN A 44 13.86 -34.00 28.35
C ASN A 44 15.32 -34.01 27.88
N SER A 45 16.03 -32.89 28.04
CA SER A 45 17.46 -32.83 27.75
C SER A 45 18.24 -33.85 28.59
N VAL A 46 19.13 -34.58 27.94
CA VAL A 46 20.14 -35.42 28.61
C VAL A 46 21.36 -34.51 28.87
N PRO A 47 21.78 -34.29 30.12
CA PRO A 47 22.94 -33.45 30.40
C PRO A 47 24.21 -34.01 29.73
N SER A 48 24.81 -33.19 28.87
CA SER A 48 26.11 -33.48 28.25
C SER A 48 27.21 -32.92 29.15
N TYR A 49 28.17 -33.75 29.55
CA TYR A 49 29.33 -33.30 30.33
C TYR A 49 30.58 -33.31 29.45
N TYR A 50 30.76 -32.24 28.69
CA TYR A 50 31.97 -32.02 27.90
C TYR A 50 33.11 -31.50 28.79
N ARG A 51 34.37 -31.82 28.46
CA ARG A 51 35.56 -31.43 29.24
C ARG A 51 36.39 -30.43 28.45
N ASP A 52 35.86 -29.23 28.37
CA ASP A 52 36.38 -28.16 27.54
C ASP A 52 36.23 -26.80 28.26
N VAL A 53 36.71 -25.73 27.62
CA VAL A 53 36.52 -24.34 28.06
C VAL A 53 35.21 -23.77 27.50
N GLN A 54 34.72 -24.33 26.39
CA GLN A 54 33.34 -24.19 25.93
C GLN A 54 32.50 -25.36 26.50
N ASP A 55 32.03 -25.24 27.75
CA ASP A 55 31.31 -26.31 28.48
C ASP A 55 29.82 -26.03 28.73
N VAL A 56 29.29 -24.89 28.28
CA VAL A 56 27.89 -24.48 28.52
C VAL A 56 27.02 -24.75 27.30
N ASP A 57 26.08 -25.70 27.39
CA ASP A 57 25.07 -26.00 26.36
C ASP A 57 24.40 -24.71 25.82
N ALA A 58 24.72 -24.33 24.57
CA ALA A 58 24.28 -23.10 23.95
C ALA A 58 24.29 -23.16 22.42
N ARG A 59 23.11 -23.21 21.80
CA ARG A 59 22.97 -23.09 20.34
C ARG A 59 23.33 -21.68 19.88
N LEU A 60 23.93 -21.58 18.69
CA LEU A 60 24.44 -20.32 18.11
C LEU A 60 23.40 -19.18 17.99
N TRP A 61 22.10 -19.48 17.98
CA TRP A 61 21.01 -18.51 17.92
C TRP A 61 20.47 -18.03 19.28
N GLN A 62 20.88 -18.67 20.39
CA GLN A 62 20.40 -18.33 21.73
C GLN A 62 21.09 -17.07 22.29
N ASP A 63 20.48 -16.45 23.30
CA ASP A 63 21.05 -15.29 24.01
C ASP A 63 22.32 -15.73 24.78
N PRO A 64 23.52 -15.18 24.47
CA PRO A 64 24.77 -15.61 25.08
C PRO A 64 24.81 -15.31 26.59
N PHE A 65 24.09 -14.29 27.06
CA PHE A 65 24.05 -13.94 28.49
C PHE A 65 23.09 -14.87 29.26
N ALA A 66 21.98 -15.26 28.64
CA ALA A 66 21.06 -16.24 29.23
C ALA A 66 21.71 -17.63 29.34
N ALA A 67 22.51 -18.04 28.35
CA ALA A 67 23.25 -19.29 28.36
C ALA A 67 24.22 -19.35 29.56
N ILE A 68 25.14 -18.39 29.71
CA ILE A 68 26.12 -18.40 30.81
C ILE A 68 25.51 -18.12 32.20
N ALA A 69 24.24 -17.68 32.26
CA ALA A 69 23.51 -17.47 33.50
C ALA A 69 22.88 -18.77 34.05
N SER A 70 22.52 -19.75 33.21
CA SER A 70 21.96 -21.04 33.65
C SER A 70 22.91 -21.77 34.61
N VAL A 71 24.20 -21.71 34.31
CA VAL A 71 25.36 -22.21 35.06
C VAL A 71 25.29 -21.91 36.56
N ASP A 72 24.88 -20.68 36.94
CA ASP A 72 24.81 -20.27 38.35
C ASP A 72 23.68 -20.98 39.10
N ASN A 73 22.57 -21.32 38.42
CA ASN A 73 21.46 -22.06 39.02
C ASN A 73 21.79 -23.55 39.22
N GLU A 74 22.57 -24.14 38.30
CA GLU A 74 22.97 -25.55 38.39
C GLU A 74 24.03 -25.82 39.48
N SER A 75 24.87 -24.82 39.78
CA SER A 75 25.93 -24.91 40.78
C SER A 75 25.45 -25.12 42.23
N ALA A 76 24.13 -25.26 42.44
CA ALA A 76 23.55 -25.80 43.67
C ALA A 76 23.82 -27.31 43.89
N ASN A 77 24.20 -28.07 42.85
CA ASN A 77 24.59 -29.49 42.99
C ASN A 77 26.11 -29.65 43.23
N PRO A 78 26.55 -30.20 44.37
CA PRO A 78 27.97 -30.25 44.75
C PRO A 78 28.79 -31.36 44.06
N SER A 79 28.26 -31.99 43.01
CA SER A 79 28.87 -33.14 42.32
C SER A 79 29.60 -32.79 41.01
N THR A 80 29.47 -31.58 40.49
CA THR A 80 30.06 -31.16 39.20
C THR A 80 31.33 -30.34 39.38
N THR A 81 32.50 -30.95 39.14
CA THR A 81 33.77 -30.23 38.95
C THR A 81 33.82 -29.62 37.54
N ARG A 82 33.35 -28.38 37.38
CA ARG A 82 33.60 -27.55 36.18
C ARG A 82 35.07 -27.12 36.09
N TYR A 83 35.51 -26.70 34.91
CA TYR A 83 36.87 -26.21 34.69
C TYR A 83 37.09 -24.82 35.36
N PRO A 84 38.33 -24.41 35.66
CA PRO A 84 38.60 -23.08 36.21
C PRO A 84 38.49 -21.98 35.12
N HIS A 85 37.31 -21.37 35.00
CA HIS A 85 36.98 -20.31 34.03
C HIS A 85 37.74 -18.99 34.23
N THR A 86 39.08 -18.99 34.17
CA THR A 86 39.94 -17.80 34.23
C THR A 86 40.42 -17.38 32.83
N PRO A 87 40.90 -16.14 32.62
CA PRO A 87 41.32 -15.67 31.30
C PRO A 87 42.44 -16.52 30.66
N GLU A 88 43.29 -17.16 31.47
CA GLU A 88 44.34 -18.06 30.97
C GLU A 88 43.80 -19.30 30.23
N GLN A 89 42.58 -19.75 30.54
CA GLN A 89 42.08 -21.01 29.97
C GLN A 89 41.46 -20.84 28.59
N ILE A 90 41.25 -19.62 28.10
CA ILE A 90 40.68 -19.34 26.77
C ILE A 90 41.47 -20.06 25.64
N TYR A 91 42.77 -20.27 25.83
CA TYR A 91 43.71 -20.87 24.86
C TYR A 91 44.14 -22.31 25.25
N PHE A 92 43.39 -23.01 26.11
CA PHE A 92 43.79 -24.30 26.71
C PHE A 92 44.22 -25.39 25.70
N HIS A 93 43.65 -25.39 24.49
CA HIS A 93 43.97 -26.37 23.45
C HIS A 93 45.14 -25.98 22.52
N GLU A 94 45.67 -24.76 22.61
CA GLU A 94 46.71 -24.29 21.70
C GLU A 94 48.09 -24.81 22.11
N GLN A 95 48.84 -25.43 21.18
CA GLN A 95 50.13 -26.03 21.51
C GLN A 95 51.25 -24.97 21.65
N PRO A 96 52.21 -25.13 22.60
CA PRO A 96 53.35 -24.24 22.89
C PRO A 96 54.29 -23.80 21.74
N THR A 97 53.95 -24.09 20.48
CA THR A 97 54.82 -23.96 19.30
C THR A 97 54.10 -23.41 18.06
N GLU A 98 52.80 -23.17 18.11
CA GLU A 98 52.09 -22.45 17.04
C GLU A 98 52.42 -20.95 17.11
N HIS A 99 52.46 -20.24 15.98
CA HIS A 99 52.32 -18.78 15.96
C HIS A 99 50.91 -18.48 15.47
N ASN A 100 50.00 -18.10 16.36
CA ASN A 100 48.61 -17.84 15.98
C ASN A 100 48.40 -16.34 15.67
N ASN A 101 47.71 -16.09 14.56
CA ASN A 101 47.21 -14.75 14.19
C ASN A 101 45.73 -14.68 14.58
N VAL A 102 45.44 -14.07 15.73
CA VAL A 102 44.14 -14.10 16.40
C VAL A 102 43.49 -12.72 16.31
N THR A 103 42.36 -12.63 15.60
CA THR A 103 41.52 -11.43 15.66
C THR A 103 40.53 -11.57 16.81
N ILE A 104 40.63 -10.70 17.82
CA ILE A 104 39.68 -10.61 18.93
C ILE A 104 38.60 -9.59 18.56
N ILE A 105 37.35 -10.04 18.55
CA ILE A 105 36.17 -9.22 18.23
C ILE A 105 35.30 -9.10 19.49
N ALA A 106 35.37 -7.97 20.18
CA ALA A 106 34.42 -7.66 21.26
C ALA A 106 33.12 -7.10 20.66
N VAL A 107 31.98 -7.74 20.94
CA VAL A 107 30.67 -7.29 20.49
C VAL A 107 29.89 -6.76 21.69
N THR A 108 29.62 -5.46 21.71
CA THR A 108 28.81 -4.85 22.77
C THR A 108 27.34 -5.18 22.57
N LEU A 109 26.66 -5.64 23.63
CA LEU A 109 25.27 -6.09 23.61
C LEU A 109 24.45 -5.45 24.74
N PRO A 110 23.14 -5.18 24.51
CA PRO A 110 22.31 -4.51 25.51
C PRO A 110 22.10 -5.41 26.74
N GLY A 111 22.58 -4.97 27.91
CA GLY A 111 22.52 -5.73 29.16
C GLY A 111 21.16 -5.84 29.85
N ALA A 112 20.17 -5.06 29.41
CA ALA A 112 18.91 -4.95 30.13
C ALA A 112 18.18 -6.32 30.22
N PRO A 113 17.46 -6.60 31.32
CA PRO A 113 16.85 -7.91 31.56
C PRO A 113 15.48 -8.10 30.86
N TYR A 114 14.99 -7.09 30.14
CA TYR A 114 13.67 -7.10 29.49
C TYR A 114 13.64 -7.97 28.23
N GLN A 115 12.44 -8.41 27.81
CA GLN A 115 12.23 -9.30 26.66
C GLN A 115 12.84 -8.73 25.36
N GLU A 116 12.62 -7.45 25.09
CA GLU A 116 13.13 -6.74 23.90
C GLU A 116 14.67 -6.69 23.87
N ALA A 117 15.33 -6.50 25.01
CA ALA A 117 16.78 -6.56 25.09
C ALA A 117 17.32 -7.98 24.86
N ALA A 118 16.65 -9.01 25.39
CA ALA A 118 17.00 -10.41 25.14
C ALA A 118 16.83 -10.80 23.65
N GLU A 119 15.76 -10.37 22.98
CA GLU A 119 15.64 -10.61 21.54
C GLU A 119 16.71 -9.83 20.75
N ASN A 120 16.98 -8.58 21.11
CA ASN A 120 18.09 -7.83 20.51
C ASN A 120 19.42 -8.59 20.64
N ARG A 121 19.76 -9.17 21.80
CA ARG A 121 20.96 -10.01 21.96
C ARG A 121 20.98 -11.21 20.99
N MET A 122 19.87 -11.94 20.87
CA MET A 122 19.75 -13.05 19.91
C MET A 122 19.92 -12.60 18.46
N ARG A 123 19.26 -11.51 18.06
CA ARG A 123 19.34 -10.97 16.68
C ARG A 123 20.77 -10.52 16.34
N ARG A 124 21.44 -9.80 17.25
CA ARG A 124 22.82 -9.30 17.06
C ARG A 124 23.85 -10.43 17.02
N ARG A 125 23.74 -11.45 17.90
CA ARG A 125 24.58 -12.66 17.84
C ARG A 125 24.42 -13.37 16.50
N TYR A 126 23.17 -13.64 16.08
CA TYR A 126 22.89 -14.27 14.79
C TYR A 126 23.50 -13.49 13.60
N ALA A 127 23.48 -12.16 13.61
CA ALA A 127 24.07 -11.33 12.56
C ALA A 127 25.60 -11.48 12.44
N VAL A 128 26.32 -11.41 13.58
CA VAL A 128 27.79 -11.53 13.60
C VAL A 128 28.21 -12.95 13.22
N LEU A 129 27.55 -13.98 13.77
CA LEU A 129 27.86 -15.38 13.46
C LEU A 129 27.53 -15.74 12.00
N SER A 130 26.44 -15.22 11.44
CA SER A 130 26.15 -15.33 10.01
C SER A 130 27.19 -14.60 9.16
N GLY A 131 27.74 -13.49 9.65
CA GLY A 131 28.80 -12.74 8.99
C GLY A 131 30.12 -13.50 8.93
N LEU A 132 30.48 -14.19 10.00
CA LEU A 132 31.64 -15.09 10.06
C LEU A 132 31.47 -16.28 9.10
N ALA A 133 30.29 -16.93 9.14
CA ALA A 133 29.95 -18.04 8.24
C ALA A 133 29.99 -17.64 6.75
N ASN A 134 29.53 -16.45 6.40
CA ASN A 134 29.57 -15.90 5.02
C ASN A 134 30.99 -15.53 4.54
N GLN A 135 32.00 -15.62 5.42
CA GLN A 135 33.43 -15.45 5.11
C GLN A 135 34.23 -16.76 5.33
N ASN A 136 33.54 -17.90 5.27
CA ASN A 136 34.07 -19.27 5.37
C ASN A 136 34.80 -19.58 6.70
N TYR A 137 34.47 -18.84 7.76
CA TYR A 137 34.77 -19.25 9.13
C TYR A 137 33.70 -20.21 9.63
N THR A 138 34.10 -21.24 10.34
CA THR A 138 33.19 -22.14 11.07
C THR A 138 33.46 -22.02 12.56
N PRO A 139 32.45 -22.24 13.44
CA PRO A 139 32.72 -22.37 14.86
C PRO A 139 33.63 -23.58 15.11
N ASP A 140 34.41 -23.52 16.18
CA ASP A 140 35.17 -24.68 16.67
C ASP A 140 34.23 -25.64 17.42
N ASP A 141 33.32 -25.10 18.24
CA ASP A 141 32.19 -25.80 18.85
C ASP A 141 30.84 -25.16 18.44
N GLU A 142 29.93 -25.96 17.88
CA GLU A 142 28.59 -25.55 17.42
C GLU A 142 27.46 -25.78 18.46
N GLN A 143 27.77 -26.35 19.62
CA GLN A 143 26.80 -26.81 20.62
C GLN A 143 27.01 -26.16 22.00
N HIS A 144 28.24 -25.72 22.33
CA HIS A 144 28.58 -25.10 23.61
C HIS A 144 29.20 -23.70 23.46
N ILE A 145 28.96 -22.81 24.44
CA ILE A 145 29.61 -21.49 24.55
C ILE A 145 30.61 -21.48 25.70
N GLY A 146 31.72 -20.75 25.54
CA GLY A 146 32.72 -20.56 26.58
C GLY A 146 32.40 -19.39 27.48
N TYR A 147 32.94 -19.39 28.70
CA TYR A 147 32.96 -18.18 29.52
C TYR A 147 34.19 -18.10 30.42
N PHE A 148 34.55 -16.86 30.80
CA PHE A 148 35.57 -16.58 31.83
C PHE A 148 35.10 -15.51 32.83
N TYR A 149 35.67 -15.55 34.03
CA TYR A 149 35.57 -14.51 35.05
C TYR A 149 36.73 -13.51 34.88
N PRO A 150 36.49 -12.20 34.68
CA PRO A 150 37.55 -11.19 34.70
C PRO A 150 38.29 -11.11 36.04
N ASP A 151 39.53 -10.62 36.02
CA ASP A 151 40.42 -10.64 37.19
C ASP A 151 39.79 -9.97 38.43
N GLY A 152 39.87 -10.70 39.55
CA GLY A 152 39.08 -10.50 40.78
C GLY A 152 39.48 -9.32 41.66
N ASN A 153 39.39 -8.10 41.13
CA ASN A 153 39.34 -6.85 41.92
C ASN A 153 38.61 -5.72 41.19
N THR A 154 37.74 -6.06 40.22
CA THR A 154 37.22 -5.14 39.21
C THR A 154 35.69 -5.07 39.18
N GLN A 155 35.12 -3.93 38.76
CA GLN A 155 33.70 -3.77 38.42
C GLN A 155 33.49 -3.96 36.91
N LEU A 156 34.10 -5.00 36.36
CA LEU A 156 33.81 -5.51 35.02
C LEU A 156 32.58 -6.43 35.09
N GLN A 157 32.08 -6.85 33.93
CA GLN A 157 30.97 -7.83 33.86
C GLN A 157 31.36 -9.14 34.57
N LYS A 158 30.45 -9.70 35.38
CA LYS A 158 30.72 -10.88 36.25
C LYS A 158 31.27 -12.08 35.45
N LYS A 159 30.78 -12.28 34.23
CA LYS A 159 31.23 -13.30 33.28
C LYS A 159 31.35 -12.66 31.90
N VAL A 160 32.31 -13.11 31.10
CA VAL A 160 32.41 -12.82 29.67
C VAL A 160 32.09 -14.11 28.93
N ALA A 161 31.11 -14.11 28.02
CA ALA A 161 30.92 -15.24 27.11
C ALA A 161 31.85 -15.12 25.90
N PHE A 162 32.39 -16.24 25.41
CA PHE A 162 33.25 -16.27 24.23
C PHE A 162 33.00 -17.48 23.33
N GLU A 163 33.41 -17.35 22.06
CA GLU A 163 33.33 -18.39 21.03
C GLU A 163 34.58 -18.36 20.14
N TRP A 164 35.15 -19.54 19.88
CA TRP A 164 36.20 -19.72 18.88
C TRP A 164 35.64 -20.01 17.49
N TRP A 165 36.19 -19.31 16.49
CA TRP A 165 35.85 -19.44 15.07
C TRP A 165 37.12 -19.56 14.22
N ILE A 166 37.15 -20.53 13.31
CA ILE A 166 38.36 -20.89 12.54
C ILE A 166 38.03 -20.88 11.04
N ASN A 167 38.87 -20.25 10.23
CA ASN A 167 38.78 -20.39 8.78
C ASN A 167 39.37 -21.73 8.34
N LYS A 168 38.60 -22.53 7.60
CA LYS A 168 39.02 -23.87 7.14
C LYS A 168 39.62 -23.87 5.74
N GLU A 169 39.51 -22.76 5.01
CA GLU A 169 39.97 -22.64 3.61
C GLU A 169 41.11 -21.63 3.45
N ASN A 170 40.98 -20.45 4.07
CA ASN A 170 42.00 -19.40 4.02
C ASN A 170 43.05 -19.61 5.10
N VAL A 171 44.29 -19.65 4.65
CA VAL A 171 45.50 -19.91 5.43
C VAL A 171 46.46 -18.75 5.21
N ASN A 172 47.13 -18.29 6.26
CA ASN A 172 48.11 -17.21 6.19
C ASN A 172 49.30 -17.58 5.28
N ALA A 173 50.05 -16.57 4.83
CA ALA A 173 51.21 -16.74 3.94
C ALA A 173 52.34 -17.65 4.47
N ILE A 174 52.27 -18.07 5.75
CA ILE A 174 53.21 -18.96 6.44
C ILE A 174 52.69 -20.41 6.53
N GLY A 175 51.38 -20.63 6.36
CA GLY A 175 50.73 -21.95 6.52
C GLY A 175 49.81 -22.08 7.75
N GLU A 176 49.65 -21.02 8.54
CA GLU A 176 48.81 -21.01 9.76
C GLU A 176 47.34 -20.63 9.48
N LYS A 177 46.41 -21.22 10.23
CA LYS A 177 44.97 -20.94 10.10
C LYS A 177 44.63 -19.56 10.70
N LEU A 178 43.68 -18.85 10.07
CA LEU A 178 43.08 -17.65 10.66
C LEU A 178 42.09 -18.04 11.77
N LYS A 179 42.35 -17.57 12.99
CA LYS A 179 41.51 -17.79 14.18
C LYS A 179 40.85 -16.47 14.62
N ILE A 180 39.60 -16.56 15.06
CA ILE A 180 38.80 -15.45 15.58
C ILE A 180 38.26 -15.84 16.96
N LEU A 181 38.47 -14.95 17.93
CA LEU A 181 37.87 -15.04 19.26
C LEU A 181 36.78 -13.98 19.37
N VAL A 182 35.52 -14.40 19.42
CA VAL A 182 34.38 -13.50 19.64
C VAL A 182 34.13 -13.37 21.14
N LEU A 183 34.08 -12.15 21.67
CA LEU A 183 33.74 -11.85 23.06
C LEU A 183 32.41 -11.11 23.12
N TRP A 184 31.44 -11.63 23.86
CA TRP A 184 30.16 -10.96 24.09
C TRP A 184 30.23 -10.08 25.35
N VAL A 185 29.95 -8.78 25.21
CA VAL A 185 30.20 -7.78 26.28
C VAL A 185 28.94 -6.99 26.62
N ASP A 186 28.57 -7.01 27.90
CA ASP A 186 27.42 -6.30 28.46
C ASP A 186 27.67 -4.78 28.58
N GLU A 187 26.85 -3.99 27.87
CA GLU A 187 26.91 -2.52 27.96
C GLU A 187 26.65 -1.95 29.37
N LEU A 188 25.90 -2.65 30.24
CA LEU A 188 25.71 -2.23 31.64
C LEU A 188 27.01 -2.38 32.45
N GLY A 189 27.74 -3.48 32.25
CA GLY A 189 29.06 -3.68 32.85
C GLY A 189 30.10 -2.65 32.41
N LEU A 190 29.95 -2.11 31.19
CA LEU A 190 30.80 -1.06 30.63
C LEU A 190 30.46 0.37 31.11
N SER A 191 29.35 0.58 31.84
CA SER A 191 28.99 1.89 32.37
C SER A 191 30.08 2.48 33.27
N ASN A 192 30.36 3.77 33.09
CA ASN A 192 31.51 4.51 33.67
C ASN A 192 32.88 3.97 33.17
N CYS A 193 33.54 4.78 32.32
CA CYS A 193 34.78 4.47 31.59
C CYS A 193 34.69 3.24 30.65
N PRO A 194 33.80 3.24 29.65
CA PRO A 194 33.60 2.12 28.75
C PRO A 194 34.82 1.78 27.87
N ALA A 195 35.61 2.75 27.43
CA ALA A 195 36.79 2.48 26.60
C ALA A 195 37.88 1.78 27.42
N ALA A 196 38.20 2.29 28.61
CA ALA A 196 39.16 1.66 29.52
C ALA A 196 38.71 0.26 29.96
N LYS A 197 37.40 0.05 30.19
CA LYS A 197 36.83 -1.27 30.50
C LYS A 197 36.89 -2.24 29.31
N LEU A 198 36.59 -1.80 28.09
CA LEU A 198 36.74 -2.62 26.88
C LEU A 198 38.20 -2.99 26.62
N GLN A 199 39.10 -2.02 26.75
CA GLN A 199 40.55 -2.21 26.65
C GLN A 199 41.06 -3.23 27.67
N GLU A 200 40.62 -3.15 28.93
CA GLU A 200 41.01 -4.10 29.97
C GLU A 200 40.45 -5.52 29.72
N LEU A 201 39.22 -5.66 29.21
CA LEU A 201 38.66 -6.96 28.82
C LEU A 201 39.42 -7.58 27.64
N LEU A 202 39.70 -6.79 26.59
CA LEU A 202 40.51 -7.20 25.44
C LEU A 202 41.94 -7.56 25.87
N ARG A 203 42.54 -6.81 26.81
CA ARG A 203 43.85 -7.08 27.37
C ARG A 203 43.84 -8.37 28.18
N GLN A 204 42.87 -8.61 29.07
CA GLN A 204 42.80 -9.86 29.83
C GLN A 204 42.70 -11.07 28.88
N ALA A 205 41.88 -10.96 27.83
CA ALA A 205 41.71 -11.98 26.79
C ALA A 205 42.95 -12.22 25.88
N SER A 206 44.03 -11.45 25.97
CA SER A 206 45.30 -11.72 25.28
C SER A 206 46.53 -11.82 26.21
N SER A 207 46.41 -11.39 27.47
CA SER A 207 47.56 -11.03 28.33
C SER A 207 48.55 -12.13 28.69
N LYS A 208 48.19 -13.40 28.51
CA LYS A 208 49.02 -14.57 28.83
C LYS A 208 48.96 -15.66 27.74
N SER A 209 48.69 -15.27 26.49
CA SER A 209 48.95 -16.15 25.35
C SER A 209 50.45 -16.41 25.22
N GLN A 210 50.82 -17.30 24.31
CA GLN A 210 52.20 -17.72 24.13
C GLN A 210 53.01 -16.57 23.52
N ALA A 211 54.33 -16.56 23.75
CA ALA A 211 55.21 -15.43 23.39
C ALA A 211 55.43 -15.21 21.87
N HIS A 212 54.58 -15.82 21.05
CA HIS A 212 54.68 -15.97 19.60
C HIS A 212 53.42 -15.50 18.86
N ASP A 213 52.32 -15.24 19.57
CA ASP A 213 51.03 -14.90 18.97
C ASP A 213 50.93 -13.42 18.56
N THR A 214 50.18 -13.17 17.49
CA THR A 214 49.91 -11.82 16.98
C THR A 214 48.41 -11.53 17.05
N PHE A 215 48.05 -10.47 17.77
CA PHE A 215 46.65 -10.11 17.99
C PHE A 215 46.18 -8.98 17.07
N ARG A 216 44.87 -8.95 16.77
CA ARG A 216 44.19 -7.79 16.18
C ARG A 216 42.95 -7.48 17.02
N TYR A 217 42.88 -6.28 17.59
CA TYR A 217 41.80 -5.88 18.49
C TYR A 217 40.72 -5.10 17.74
N THR A 218 39.49 -5.58 17.81
CA THR A 218 38.34 -4.95 17.15
C THR A 218 37.11 -4.96 18.05
N VAL A 219 36.27 -3.93 17.91
CA VAL A 219 35.03 -3.78 18.67
C VAL A 219 33.87 -3.53 17.70
N ILE A 220 32.86 -4.39 17.71
CA ILE A 220 31.56 -4.11 17.09
C ILE A 220 30.69 -3.45 18.17
N GLY A 221 30.72 -2.12 18.18
CA GLY A 221 30.15 -1.29 19.23
C GLY A 221 30.68 0.15 19.23
N PRO A 222 30.14 1.03 20.09
CA PRO A 222 29.05 0.76 21.03
C PRO A 222 27.70 0.43 20.35
N ASN A 223 26.87 -0.35 21.03
CA ASN A 223 25.55 -0.76 20.55
C ASN A 223 24.49 0.31 20.85
N THR A 224 24.57 1.00 21.99
CA THR A 224 23.71 2.16 22.29
C THR A 224 24.41 3.49 22.07
N SER A 225 23.64 4.47 21.58
CA SER A 225 24.04 5.88 21.55
C SER A 225 24.33 6.45 22.95
N THR A 226 23.84 5.82 24.02
CA THR A 226 24.17 6.18 25.42
C THR A 226 25.60 5.76 25.76
N LEU A 227 25.99 4.51 25.50
CA LEU A 227 27.36 4.07 25.80
C LEU A 227 28.40 4.82 24.95
N LEU A 228 28.05 5.21 23.72
CA LEU A 228 28.88 6.11 22.91
C LEU A 228 28.98 7.52 23.50
N LEU A 229 27.98 8.02 24.24
CA LEU A 229 28.08 9.28 24.97
C LEU A 229 29.04 9.15 26.15
N ASP A 230 28.94 8.09 26.94
CA ASP A 230 29.85 7.84 28.07
C ASP A 230 31.30 7.73 27.59
N MET A 231 31.52 7.01 26.48
CA MET A 231 32.80 6.91 25.78
C MET A 231 33.33 8.26 25.25
N VAL A 232 32.45 9.24 25.01
CA VAL A 232 32.81 10.62 24.65
C VAL A 232 33.11 11.47 25.89
N LEU A 233 32.48 11.20 27.04
CA LEU A 233 32.69 11.92 28.30
C LEU A 233 33.90 11.42 29.12
N GLU A 234 34.33 10.18 28.92
CA GLU A 234 35.46 9.52 29.61
C GLU A 234 36.81 10.28 29.47
N ASP A 235 37.35 10.83 30.55
CA ASP A 235 38.65 11.53 30.52
C ASP A 235 39.81 10.55 30.78
N PRO A 236 40.71 10.29 29.80
CA PRO A 236 41.84 9.39 29.98
C PRO A 236 42.83 9.83 31.07
N ASN A 237 42.79 11.12 31.48
CA ASN A 237 43.68 11.66 32.51
C ASN A 237 43.10 11.51 33.94
N ASN A 238 41.81 11.20 34.07
CA ASN A 238 41.10 11.13 35.34
C ASN A 238 40.67 9.69 35.67
N ALA A 239 41.61 8.75 35.58
CA ALA A 239 41.37 7.34 35.84
C ALA A 239 40.87 7.03 37.27
N ALA A 240 41.01 7.95 38.22
CA ALA A 240 40.39 7.86 39.55
C ALA A 240 38.85 7.91 39.51
N ALA A 241 38.24 8.40 38.43
CA ALA A 241 36.80 8.32 38.19
C ALA A 241 36.36 6.93 37.66
N CYS A 242 37.29 6.11 37.16
CA CYS A 242 37.01 4.79 36.58
C CYS A 242 36.92 3.72 37.68
N VAL A 243 35.81 3.74 38.42
CA VAL A 243 35.54 2.83 39.54
C VAL A 243 35.66 1.38 39.10
N GLY A 244 36.52 0.61 39.78
CA GLY A 244 36.67 -0.82 39.57
C GLY A 244 37.54 -1.24 38.38
N LEU A 245 38.51 -0.44 37.95
CA LEU A 245 39.66 -0.93 37.17
C LEU A 245 40.86 -1.26 38.08
N PRO A 246 41.78 -2.17 37.68
CA PRO A 246 43.02 -2.41 38.42
C PRO A 246 43.90 -1.16 38.50
N ALA A 247 44.67 -0.98 39.57
CA ALA A 247 45.58 0.16 39.74
C ALA A 247 46.63 0.32 38.61
N THR A 248 46.93 -0.76 37.88
CA THR A 248 47.78 -0.75 36.68
C THR A 248 47.06 -0.26 35.42
N ALA A 249 45.76 -0.54 35.27
CA ALA A 249 44.92 0.01 34.20
C ALA A 249 44.51 1.47 34.48
N GLN A 250 44.48 1.88 35.75
CA GLN A 250 44.27 3.27 36.17
C GLN A 250 45.44 4.23 35.81
N ALA A 251 46.42 3.78 35.02
CA ALA A 251 47.53 4.60 34.52
C ALA A 251 47.54 4.75 32.97
N VAL A 252 46.51 4.27 32.28
CA VAL A 252 46.50 4.17 30.81
C VAL A 252 46.02 5.47 30.15
N ALA A 253 46.99 6.29 29.73
CA ALA A 253 46.72 7.52 28.97
C ALA A 253 46.35 7.29 27.49
N ASP A 254 46.50 6.07 26.96
CA ASP A 254 46.15 5.69 25.58
C ASP A 254 45.04 4.64 25.59
N LEU A 255 43.79 5.09 25.48
CA LEU A 255 42.59 4.24 25.43
C LEU A 255 42.41 3.54 24.05
N GLY A 256 43.28 3.85 23.08
CA GLY A 256 43.18 3.37 21.70
C GLY A 256 44.03 2.14 21.39
N HIS A 257 44.97 1.75 22.25
CA HIS A 257 45.98 0.72 21.93
C HIS A 257 46.20 -0.32 23.04
N ILE A 258 46.55 -1.54 22.66
CA ILE A 258 47.05 -2.59 23.55
C ILE A 258 48.38 -3.06 22.97
N ASN A 259 49.47 -2.98 23.75
CA ASN A 259 50.82 -3.39 23.34
C ASN A 259 51.25 -2.80 21.97
N GLN A 260 50.99 -1.50 21.75
CA GLN A 260 51.22 -0.75 20.49
C GLN A 260 50.31 -1.15 19.31
N GLN A 261 49.37 -2.09 19.48
CA GLN A 261 48.39 -2.47 18.46
C GLN A 261 47.09 -1.69 18.65
N GLU A 262 46.52 -1.15 17.58
CA GLU A 262 45.31 -0.31 17.62
C GLU A 262 44.03 -1.12 17.83
N ILE A 263 43.11 -0.58 18.66
CA ILE A 263 41.74 -1.07 18.82
C ILE A 263 40.85 -0.32 17.82
N THR A 264 40.29 -1.04 16.84
CA THR A 264 39.35 -0.45 15.88
C THR A 264 37.90 -0.63 16.33
N TYR A 265 37.15 0.46 16.48
CA TYR A 265 35.73 0.45 16.86
C TYR A 265 34.81 0.66 15.65
N TYR A 266 33.72 -0.11 15.59
CA TYR A 266 32.71 -0.05 14.53
C TYR A 266 31.31 0.14 15.13
N ALA A 267 30.79 1.38 15.10
CA ALA A 267 29.45 1.70 15.58
C ALA A 267 28.38 1.32 14.54
N ALA A 268 27.75 0.16 14.75
CA ALA A 268 26.71 -0.39 13.87
C ALA A 268 25.27 -0.01 14.28
N SER A 269 25.03 0.46 15.50
CA SER A 269 23.69 0.86 15.97
C SER A 269 23.62 2.14 16.83
N ALA A 270 24.75 2.75 17.17
CA ALA A 270 24.78 4.07 17.81
C ALA A 270 24.53 5.20 16.78
N THR A 271 23.28 5.37 16.34
CA THR A 271 22.88 6.30 15.25
C THR A 271 22.96 7.79 15.60
N ALA A 272 23.04 8.18 16.87
CA ALA A 272 22.93 9.59 17.26
C ALA A 272 23.93 10.50 16.53
N TYR A 273 23.51 11.72 16.20
CA TYR A 273 24.27 12.61 15.31
C TYR A 273 25.51 13.23 15.99
N ASP A 274 26.66 13.25 15.31
CA ASP A 274 27.97 13.68 15.84
C ASP A 274 27.92 14.99 16.66
N GLN A 275 27.27 16.04 16.14
CA GLN A 275 27.18 17.34 16.83
C GLN A 275 26.42 17.27 18.17
N ARG A 276 25.57 16.25 18.37
CA ARG A 276 24.83 16.01 19.62
C ARG A 276 25.75 15.57 20.75
N PHE A 277 26.79 14.79 20.44
CA PHE A 277 27.85 14.37 21.35
C PHE A 277 28.86 15.51 21.59
N LEU A 278 29.40 16.09 20.52
CA LEU A 278 30.46 17.10 20.57
C LEU A 278 30.07 18.33 21.40
N LYS A 279 28.77 18.68 21.45
CA LYS A 279 28.21 19.73 22.32
C LYS A 279 28.57 19.59 23.81
N TYR A 280 28.86 18.39 24.32
CA TYR A 280 29.27 18.17 25.70
C TYR A 280 30.78 18.35 25.95
N THR A 281 31.60 18.41 24.88
CA THR A 281 33.07 18.33 24.96
C THR A 281 33.78 19.68 24.78
N HIS A 282 33.02 20.75 24.50
CA HIS A 282 33.53 22.10 24.20
C HIS A 282 34.54 22.19 23.04
N THR A 283 34.67 21.15 22.20
CA THR A 283 35.61 21.14 21.07
C THR A 283 35.11 21.93 19.85
N THR A 284 36.04 22.24 18.94
CA THR A 284 35.80 22.79 17.59
C THR A 284 35.86 21.74 16.48
N ASP A 285 36.11 20.46 16.79
CA ASP A 285 36.09 19.36 15.82
C ASP A 285 34.70 19.24 15.14
N ALA A 286 34.67 18.94 13.84
CA ALA A 286 33.43 18.83 13.06
C ALA A 286 32.79 17.42 13.10
N HIS A 287 33.59 16.38 13.36
CA HIS A 287 33.20 14.97 13.28
C HIS A 287 33.66 14.21 14.53
N LEU A 288 32.85 13.22 14.93
CA LEU A 288 33.04 12.48 16.17
C LEU A 288 34.28 11.58 16.15
N GLY A 289 34.51 10.87 15.04
CA GLY A 289 35.72 10.04 14.88
C GLY A 289 37.01 10.86 14.94
N THR A 290 37.00 12.07 14.38
CA THR A 290 38.14 13.02 14.45
C THR A 290 38.41 13.46 15.88
N PHE A 291 37.39 13.81 16.66
CA PHE A 291 37.54 14.13 18.08
C PHE A 291 38.10 12.95 18.88
N LEU A 292 37.54 11.74 18.73
CA LEU A 292 37.97 10.55 19.45
C LEU A 292 39.43 10.18 19.13
N LYS A 293 39.84 10.27 17.85
CA LYS A 293 41.22 10.01 17.45
C LYS A 293 42.18 11.09 17.96
N ASN A 294 41.81 12.38 17.83
CA ASN A 294 42.66 13.50 18.26
C ASN A 294 42.78 13.67 19.78
N LYS A 295 41.79 13.23 20.56
CA LYS A 295 41.72 13.48 22.02
C LYS A 295 41.84 12.24 22.90
N LYS A 296 41.59 11.05 22.36
CA LYS A 296 41.63 9.77 23.10
C LYS A 296 42.41 8.66 22.39
N ASN A 297 42.99 8.95 21.22
CA ASN A 297 43.67 8.02 20.31
C ASN A 297 42.76 6.89 19.73
N ILE A 298 41.44 6.97 19.95
CA ILE A 298 40.48 5.92 19.55
C ILE A 298 40.05 6.10 18.10
N THR A 299 40.20 5.05 17.29
CA THR A 299 39.68 5.00 15.91
C THR A 299 38.26 4.43 15.89
N LEU A 300 37.28 5.28 15.55
CA LEU A 300 35.87 4.93 15.42
C LEU A 300 35.39 5.09 13.97
N TYR A 301 34.93 4.00 13.38
CA TYR A 301 34.19 4.00 12.12
C TYR A 301 32.68 3.86 12.38
N ARG A 302 31.87 4.62 11.65
CA ARG A 302 30.40 4.53 11.70
C ARG A 302 29.88 3.68 10.56
N THR A 303 29.51 2.44 10.87
CA THR A 303 28.92 1.48 9.92
C THR A 303 27.39 1.54 9.91
N THR A 304 26.82 2.68 10.30
CA THR A 304 25.38 2.97 10.23
C THR A 304 25.15 4.45 9.93
N ALA A 305 24.01 4.78 9.32
CA ALA A 305 23.62 6.16 9.06
C ALA A 305 23.36 6.90 10.38
N ASN A 306 23.45 8.23 10.36
CA ASN A 306 23.12 9.02 11.54
C ASN A 306 21.66 9.53 11.52
N ASP A 307 21.11 9.80 12.69
CA ASP A 307 19.76 10.34 12.89
C ASP A 307 19.45 11.52 11.93
N TYR A 308 20.43 12.40 11.72
CA TYR A 308 20.25 13.63 10.96
C TYR A 308 20.05 13.36 9.46
N GLU A 309 20.90 12.52 8.85
CA GLU A 309 20.72 12.08 7.47
C GLU A 309 19.40 11.30 7.28
N MET A 310 18.98 10.49 8.25
CA MET A 310 17.66 9.82 8.21
C MET A 310 16.48 10.80 8.25
N MET A 311 16.54 11.82 9.11
CA MET A 311 15.50 12.86 9.19
C MET A 311 15.43 13.71 7.91
N GLN A 312 16.57 13.98 7.26
CA GLN A 312 16.59 14.71 5.98
C GLN A 312 15.79 14.00 4.90
N VAL A 313 15.92 12.67 4.80
CA VAL A 313 15.18 11.86 3.84
C VAL A 313 13.67 11.86 4.12
N LEU A 314 13.25 11.67 5.39
CA LEU A 314 11.82 11.77 5.76
C LEU A 314 11.24 13.15 5.45
N VAL A 315 11.94 14.22 5.84
CA VAL A 315 11.48 15.60 5.66
C VAL A 315 11.50 16.02 4.18
N HIS A 316 12.26 15.33 3.32
CA HIS A 316 12.18 15.47 1.86
C HIS A 316 10.93 14.77 1.30
N GLU A 317 10.68 13.50 1.65
CA GLU A 317 9.49 12.77 1.19
C GLU A 317 8.18 13.44 1.63
N LEU A 318 8.10 13.92 2.88
CA LEU A 318 6.92 14.66 3.36
C LEU A 318 6.61 15.87 2.47
N LYS A 319 7.63 16.56 1.92
CA LYS A 319 7.45 17.67 0.97
C LYS A 319 7.01 17.18 -0.42
N LEU A 320 7.50 16.02 -0.88
CA LEU A 320 7.03 15.36 -2.11
C LEU A 320 5.57 14.90 -2.01
N ARG A 321 5.06 14.67 -0.80
CA ARG A 321 3.63 14.40 -0.48
C ARG A 321 2.84 15.65 -0.13
N HIS A 322 3.32 16.82 -0.56
CA HIS A 322 2.72 18.14 -0.34
C HIS A 322 2.58 18.57 1.14
N ILE A 323 3.22 17.90 2.10
CA ILE A 323 3.17 18.27 3.52
C ILE A 323 4.27 19.28 3.81
N THR A 324 3.88 20.51 4.18
CA THR A 324 4.78 21.65 4.34
C THR A 324 4.96 22.04 5.81
N PRO A 325 5.99 22.82 6.18
CA PRO A 325 6.11 23.37 7.54
C PRO A 325 4.97 24.29 8.02
N LEU A 326 3.99 24.61 7.16
CA LEU A 326 2.75 25.30 7.54
C LEU A 326 1.71 24.33 8.10
N ASP A 327 1.73 23.09 7.61
CA ASP A 327 0.84 22.00 7.98
C ASP A 327 1.12 21.49 9.40
N GLN A 328 0.13 20.82 10.01
CA GLN A 328 0.23 20.41 11.41
C GLN A 328 0.68 18.95 11.50
N ILE A 329 1.97 18.77 11.79
CA ILE A 329 2.55 17.48 12.15
C ILE A 329 2.48 17.27 13.67
N VAL A 330 2.30 16.02 14.07
CA VAL A 330 2.44 15.52 15.44
C VAL A 330 3.68 14.62 15.52
N ILE A 331 4.53 14.79 16.53
CA ILE A 331 5.65 13.89 16.81
C ILE A 331 5.45 13.21 18.17
N LEU A 332 5.68 11.91 18.21
CA LEU A 332 5.69 11.05 19.39
C LEU A 332 7.12 10.52 19.55
N SER A 333 7.75 10.72 20.71
CA SER A 333 9.09 10.16 20.94
C SER A 333 9.27 9.56 22.34
N GLU A 334 10.16 8.58 22.47
CA GLU A 334 10.78 8.26 23.75
C GLU A 334 11.37 9.53 24.39
N TRP A 335 11.29 9.67 25.72
CA TRP A 335 11.94 10.78 26.45
C TRP A 335 13.02 10.30 27.44
N ASP A 336 12.93 9.06 27.88
CA ASP A 336 13.85 8.40 28.81
C ASP A 336 15.18 7.99 28.14
N THR A 337 15.18 7.70 26.83
CA THR A 337 16.40 7.33 26.09
C THR A 337 17.12 8.54 25.48
N PHE A 338 18.46 8.50 25.46
CA PHE A 338 19.26 9.51 24.76
C PHE A 338 19.00 9.52 23.25
N TYR A 339 18.65 8.36 22.69
CA TYR A 339 18.26 8.19 21.28
C TYR A 339 16.98 8.96 20.95
N GLY A 340 15.87 8.71 21.66
CA GLY A 340 14.60 9.44 21.48
C GLY A 340 14.77 10.96 21.60
N GLN A 341 15.55 11.41 22.59
CA GLN A 341 15.92 12.82 22.75
C GLN A 341 16.82 13.38 21.64
N SER A 342 17.62 12.55 20.97
CA SER A 342 18.48 12.92 19.84
C SER A 342 17.64 13.06 18.57
N ILE A 343 16.97 11.99 18.17
CA ILE A 343 16.29 11.87 16.88
C ILE A 343 15.12 12.84 16.75
N ARG A 344 14.33 13.05 17.82
CA ARG A 344 13.32 14.12 17.91
C ARG A 344 13.90 15.49 17.58
N ARG A 345 15.08 15.81 18.11
CA ARG A 345 15.74 17.11 17.88
C ARG A 345 16.30 17.23 16.47
N MET A 346 16.69 16.12 15.84
CA MET A 346 17.07 16.12 14.42
C MET A 346 15.85 16.36 13.52
N PHE A 347 14.69 15.78 13.84
CA PHE A 347 13.44 16.10 13.13
C PHE A 347 13.08 17.58 13.28
N GLN A 348 13.07 18.11 14.51
CA GLN A 348 12.82 19.54 14.76
C GLN A 348 13.77 20.43 13.95
N ARG A 349 15.06 20.10 13.90
CA ARG A 349 16.06 20.89 13.16
C ARG A 349 15.80 20.99 11.66
N GLU A 350 15.34 19.92 11.00
CA GLU A 350 15.07 19.93 9.56
C GLU A 350 13.62 20.35 9.20
N TRP A 351 12.68 20.26 10.16
CA TRP A 351 11.29 20.69 9.96
C TRP A 351 11.04 22.17 10.26
N GLU A 352 11.65 22.72 11.31
CA GLU A 352 11.35 24.07 11.78
C GLU A 352 11.86 25.16 10.83
N THR A 353 10.95 26.04 10.41
CA THR A 353 11.28 27.19 9.55
C THR A 353 11.00 28.50 10.29
N ARG A 354 11.60 29.61 9.85
CA ARG A 354 11.47 30.92 10.51
C ARG A 354 9.99 31.36 10.57
N GLY A 355 9.42 31.35 11.79
CA GLY A 355 8.01 31.67 12.06
C GLY A 355 7.12 30.46 12.35
N HIS A 356 7.56 29.25 11.99
CA HIS A 356 6.77 28.01 12.09
C HIS A 356 7.55 26.93 12.89
N PRO A 357 7.58 27.05 14.23
CA PRO A 357 8.17 26.04 15.12
C PRO A 357 7.24 24.82 15.28
N LEU A 358 7.80 23.66 15.61
CA LEU A 358 7.03 22.43 15.79
C LEU A 358 6.39 22.39 17.18
N LYS A 359 5.06 22.55 17.23
CA LYS A 359 4.32 22.73 18.50
C LYS A 359 3.81 21.42 19.10
N ASN A 360 3.41 20.46 18.27
CA ASN A 360 2.64 19.29 18.70
C ASN A 360 3.58 18.10 18.93
N ILE A 361 4.29 18.10 20.06
CA ILE A 361 5.23 17.03 20.41
C ILE A 361 4.81 16.38 21.72
N PHE A 362 4.52 15.09 21.66
CA PHE A 362 4.19 14.23 22.79
C PHE A 362 5.35 13.27 23.05
N SER A 363 5.39 12.70 24.26
CA SER A 363 6.44 11.75 24.62
C SER A 363 5.93 10.62 25.51
N TYR A 364 6.54 9.46 25.37
CA TYR A 364 6.21 8.21 26.07
C TYR A 364 7.46 7.58 26.68
N MET A 365 7.27 6.66 27.63
CA MET A 365 8.35 5.84 28.19
C MET A 365 8.44 4.54 27.40
N ARG A 366 9.66 4.05 27.15
CA ARG A 366 9.87 2.75 26.49
C ARG A 366 9.36 1.58 27.34
N GLY A 367 8.80 0.55 26.69
CA GLY A 367 8.24 -0.64 27.33
C GLY A 367 6.77 -0.49 27.74
N LEU A 368 5.93 0.01 26.83
CA LEU A 368 4.52 0.33 27.07
C LEU A 368 3.64 -0.90 27.36
N ASP A 369 4.09 -2.12 27.02
CA ASP A 369 3.37 -3.36 27.30
C ASP A 369 3.40 -3.74 28.80
N GLY A 370 4.31 -3.16 29.58
CA GLY A 370 4.47 -3.40 31.01
C GLY A 370 5.13 -4.73 31.38
N LYS A 371 5.76 -5.44 30.42
CA LYS A 371 6.38 -6.75 30.69
C LYS A 371 7.67 -6.63 31.50
N LEU A 372 7.65 -7.27 32.68
CA LEU A 372 8.82 -7.40 33.54
C LEU A 372 9.57 -8.73 33.34
N PRO A 373 10.89 -8.77 33.63
CA PRO A 373 11.68 -9.99 33.56
C PRO A 373 11.15 -11.11 34.48
N ASN A 374 11.44 -12.35 34.13
CA ASN A 374 11.25 -13.56 34.94
C ASN A 374 9.82 -13.88 35.42
N LYS A 375 8.79 -13.22 34.90
CA LYS A 375 7.44 -13.77 34.86
C LYS A 375 7.28 -14.56 33.56
N PRO A 376 7.21 -15.90 33.57
CA PRO A 376 6.69 -16.61 32.41
C PRO A 376 5.23 -16.20 32.20
N ASP A 377 4.81 -16.04 30.95
CA ASP A 377 3.41 -15.80 30.62
C ASP A 377 2.59 -16.97 31.18
N LYS A 378 1.85 -16.73 32.27
CA LYS A 378 0.93 -17.74 32.82
C LYS A 378 -0.13 -18.00 31.75
N PRO A 379 -0.33 -19.25 31.29
CA PRO A 379 -1.52 -19.56 30.50
C PRO A 379 -2.75 -19.15 31.31
N ALA A 380 -3.72 -18.51 30.65
CA ALA A 380 -4.83 -17.79 31.29
C ALA A 380 -5.82 -18.74 31.99
N ALA A 381 -5.44 -19.22 33.17
CA ALA A 381 -6.04 -20.39 33.82
C ALA A 381 -6.11 -20.29 35.36
N SER A 382 -6.31 -19.08 35.93
CA SER A 382 -6.72 -18.94 37.35
C SER A 382 -7.33 -17.57 37.71
N GLU A 383 -8.35 -17.12 37.00
CA GLU A 383 -9.33 -16.17 37.56
C GLU A 383 -10.72 -16.81 37.55
N GLU A 384 -11.29 -17.06 38.74
CA GLU A 384 -12.52 -17.83 38.88
C GLU A 384 -13.78 -16.95 38.94
N LYS A 385 -14.65 -17.16 37.94
CA LYS A 385 -16.12 -17.26 38.09
C LYS A 385 -16.88 -16.05 38.65
N LYS A 386 -17.25 -15.12 37.74
CA LYS A 386 -18.60 -14.54 37.56
C LYS A 386 -18.59 -13.61 36.35
N ALA A 387 -19.61 -13.55 35.47
CA ALA A 387 -20.82 -14.37 35.35
C ALA A 387 -21.20 -14.50 33.85
N ASP A 388 -22.24 -15.28 33.55
CA ASP A 388 -22.64 -15.65 32.17
C ASP A 388 -23.32 -14.49 31.40
N SER A 389 -22.66 -13.95 30.37
CA SER A 389 -23.33 -13.32 29.23
C SER A 389 -22.61 -13.69 27.92
N LYS A 390 -23.40 -13.89 26.85
CA LYS A 390 -22.89 -14.14 25.49
C LYS A 390 -22.82 -12.83 24.71
N ASP A 391 -21.85 -12.01 25.06
CA ASP A 391 -21.53 -10.79 24.32
C ASP A 391 -20.24 -10.94 23.49
N LYS A 392 -20.09 -10.07 22.49
CA LYS A 392 -19.07 -10.18 21.44
C LYS A 392 -17.66 -9.90 22.00
N PRO A 393 -16.58 -10.42 21.38
CA PRO A 393 -15.22 -9.97 21.66
C PRO A 393 -15.04 -8.52 21.17
N GLY A 394 -15.33 -7.55 22.03
CA GLY A 394 -15.23 -6.13 21.74
C GLY A 394 -14.92 -5.30 22.99
N SER A 395 -13.71 -4.75 23.04
CA SER A 395 -13.27 -3.68 23.95
C SER A 395 -13.80 -3.74 25.39
N ALA A 396 -13.19 -4.58 26.23
CA ALA A 396 -12.99 -4.18 27.62
C ALA A 396 -11.95 -3.04 27.60
N ILE A 397 -12.41 -1.80 27.79
CA ILE A 397 -11.53 -0.62 27.83
C ILE A 397 -10.53 -0.79 28.98
N GLU A 398 -9.22 -0.56 28.75
CA GLU A 398 -8.23 -0.71 29.82
C GLU A 398 -8.52 0.25 30.99
N PHE A 399 -8.49 -0.31 32.20
CA PHE A 399 -8.44 0.46 33.43
C PHE A 399 -7.07 1.14 33.56
N PRO A 400 -7.01 2.37 34.12
CA PRO A 400 -5.77 3.12 34.30
C PRO A 400 -4.97 2.61 35.53
N GLU A 401 -4.73 1.31 35.60
CA GLU A 401 -4.14 0.60 36.73
C GLU A 401 -3.19 -0.52 36.26
N GLY A 402 -2.10 -0.73 36.99
CA GLY A 402 -1.14 -1.82 36.73
C GLY A 402 0.15 -1.38 36.04
N GLN A 403 0.72 -2.28 35.22
CA GLN A 403 2.05 -2.12 34.61
C GLN A 403 1.99 -1.74 33.12
N ASN A 404 0.94 -2.20 32.42
CA ASN A 404 0.62 -1.88 31.02
C ASN A 404 0.21 -0.40 30.87
N GLN A 405 0.71 0.30 29.85
CA GLN A 405 0.51 1.73 29.62
C GLN A 405 -0.49 2.06 28.49
N LYS A 406 -1.23 1.08 27.96
CA LYS A 406 -2.20 1.29 26.85
C LYS A 406 -3.30 2.31 27.15
N ASP A 407 -3.68 2.50 28.41
CA ASP A 407 -4.64 3.52 28.81
C ASP A 407 -4.11 4.95 28.60
N TYR A 408 -2.79 5.16 28.68
CA TYR A 408 -2.13 6.40 28.25
C TYR A 408 -2.18 6.55 26.72
N LEU A 409 -1.98 5.47 25.96
CA LEU A 409 -2.08 5.50 24.49
C LEU A 409 -3.48 5.88 24.01
N ARG A 410 -4.54 5.34 24.62
CA ARG A 410 -5.92 5.74 24.33
C ARG A 410 -6.18 7.22 24.66
N ARG A 411 -5.77 7.68 25.84
CA ARG A 411 -5.92 9.09 26.25
C ARG A 411 -5.10 10.05 25.38
N LEU A 412 -3.96 9.58 24.86
CA LEU A 412 -3.12 10.30 23.90
C LEU A 412 -3.77 10.39 22.51
N ALA A 413 -4.38 9.30 22.02
CA ALA A 413 -5.18 9.30 20.80
C ALA A 413 -6.36 10.28 20.89
N GLU A 414 -7.14 10.22 21.97
CA GLU A 414 -8.24 11.16 22.27
C GLU A 414 -7.76 12.62 22.32
N THR A 415 -6.55 12.86 22.83
CA THR A 415 -5.94 14.21 22.89
C THR A 415 -5.55 14.73 21.50
N ILE A 416 -4.98 13.86 20.64
CA ILE A 416 -4.58 14.23 19.28
C ILE A 416 -5.81 14.40 18.36
N ASP A 417 -6.86 13.59 18.54
CA ASP A 417 -8.14 13.75 17.83
C ASP A 417 -8.86 15.04 18.24
N LYS A 418 -8.85 15.39 19.54
CA LYS A 418 -9.32 16.72 19.97
C LYS A 418 -8.54 17.85 19.30
N LEU A 419 -7.23 17.70 19.13
CA LEU A 419 -6.37 18.66 18.42
C LEU A 419 -6.72 18.76 16.93
N ASP A 420 -6.91 17.65 16.21
CA ASP A 420 -7.36 17.65 14.81
C ASP A 420 -8.69 18.39 14.64
N ARG A 421 -9.68 18.05 15.47
CA ARG A 421 -11.01 18.71 15.46
C ARG A 421 -10.93 20.20 15.79
N GLU A 422 -10.07 20.59 16.73
CA GLU A 422 -9.79 22.00 17.04
C GLU A 422 -9.04 22.75 15.93
N LEU A 423 -8.26 22.07 15.09
CA LEU A 423 -7.56 22.64 13.95
C LEU A 423 -8.50 22.80 12.74
N LYS A 424 -9.32 21.79 12.46
CA LYS A 424 -10.39 21.86 11.44
C LYS A 424 -11.38 22.98 11.74
N ALA A 425 -11.80 23.13 13.00
CA ALA A 425 -12.67 24.23 13.43
C ALA A 425 -12.06 25.63 13.26
N LYS A 426 -10.73 25.75 13.09
CA LYS A 426 -10.01 27.01 12.82
C LYS A 426 -9.73 27.24 11.32
N GLY A 427 -10.20 26.35 10.44
CA GLY A 427 -10.00 26.43 8.99
C GLY A 427 -8.70 25.83 8.47
N ASN A 428 -7.99 25.03 9.28
CA ASN A 428 -6.81 24.27 8.85
C ASN A 428 -7.19 22.83 8.46
N ASN A 429 -6.31 22.11 7.73
CA ASN A 429 -6.54 20.74 7.24
C ASN A 429 -6.52 19.63 8.32
N GLY A 430 -6.69 19.99 9.60
CA GLY A 430 -6.49 19.10 10.74
C GLY A 430 -5.00 18.84 11.02
N VAL A 431 -4.68 17.63 11.49
CA VAL A 431 -3.32 17.07 11.54
C VAL A 431 -3.02 16.40 10.18
N ASN A 432 -1.87 16.64 9.58
CA ASN A 432 -1.53 16.09 8.26
C ASN A 432 -0.73 14.78 8.35
N ALA A 433 0.22 14.71 9.28
CA ALA A 433 1.10 13.55 9.47
C ALA A 433 1.45 13.33 10.95
N ILE A 434 1.78 12.07 11.28
CA ILE A 434 2.13 11.64 12.63
C ILE A 434 3.44 10.84 12.58
N GLY A 435 4.50 11.39 13.18
CA GLY A 435 5.80 10.72 13.30
C GLY A 435 5.94 10.00 14.64
N ILE A 436 6.32 8.73 14.63
CA ILE A 436 6.59 7.92 15.82
C ILE A 436 8.08 7.59 15.83
N LEU A 437 8.83 8.13 16.79
CA LEU A 437 10.28 8.00 16.89
C LEU A 437 10.66 7.24 18.16
N GLY A 438 10.97 5.95 18.01
CA GLY A 438 11.30 5.03 19.11
C GLY A 438 12.34 3.99 18.68
N SER A 439 12.81 3.23 19.66
CA SER A 439 13.78 2.14 19.49
C SER A 439 13.17 0.75 19.61
N ASP A 440 12.02 0.60 20.29
CA ASP A 440 11.25 -0.64 20.32
C ASP A 440 10.14 -0.66 19.26
N VAL A 441 10.17 -1.68 18.40
CA VAL A 441 9.14 -1.97 17.40
C VAL A 441 7.78 -2.31 18.03
N HIS A 442 7.77 -2.92 19.23
CA HIS A 442 6.53 -3.28 19.91
C HIS A 442 5.77 -2.04 20.40
N ASP A 443 6.48 -1.06 20.97
CA ASP A 443 5.92 0.25 21.31
C ASP A 443 5.36 0.98 20.09
N ILE A 444 6.14 1.02 18.99
CA ILE A 444 5.70 1.65 17.72
C ILE A 444 4.42 0.98 17.19
N LEU A 445 4.35 -0.35 17.19
CA LEU A 445 3.16 -1.10 16.76
C LEU A 445 1.94 -0.83 17.65
N MET A 446 2.10 -0.73 18.97
CA MET A 446 1.00 -0.38 19.89
C MET A 446 0.53 1.07 19.72
N ILE A 447 1.45 2.01 19.45
CA ILE A 447 1.10 3.41 19.16
C ILE A 447 0.32 3.51 17.83
N LEU A 448 0.72 2.76 16.80
CA LEU A 448 -0.04 2.67 15.53
C LEU A 448 -1.43 2.05 15.75
N GLU A 449 -1.53 0.98 16.55
CA GLU A 449 -2.79 0.31 16.90
C GLU A 449 -3.76 1.24 17.65
N ALA A 450 -3.25 2.14 18.50
CA ALA A 450 -4.05 3.14 19.18
C ALA A 450 -4.46 4.33 18.29
N LEU A 451 -3.62 4.74 17.33
CA LEU A 451 -3.83 5.98 16.55
C LEU A 451 -4.55 5.77 15.21
N ARG A 452 -4.30 4.66 14.50
CA ARG A 452 -4.91 4.40 13.19
C ARG A 452 -6.45 4.45 13.16
N PRO A 453 -7.19 3.98 14.18
CA PRO A 453 -8.65 4.10 14.21
C PRO A 453 -9.16 5.56 14.21
N TYR A 454 -8.37 6.51 14.72
CA TYR A 454 -8.68 7.94 14.72
C TYR A 454 -8.16 8.65 13.47
N PHE A 455 -7.13 8.10 12.82
CA PHE A 455 -6.39 8.73 11.72
C PHE A 455 -6.12 7.75 10.55
N PRO A 456 -7.14 7.12 9.93
CA PRO A 456 -6.93 6.06 8.95
C PRO A 456 -6.09 6.54 7.76
N HIS A 457 -6.54 7.62 7.10
CA HIS A 457 -5.96 8.21 5.89
C HIS A 457 -5.02 9.39 6.20
N LYS A 458 -4.10 9.25 7.16
CA LYS A 458 -3.10 10.26 7.51
C LYS A 458 -1.70 9.65 7.38
N GLN A 459 -0.72 10.44 6.95
CA GLN A 459 0.63 9.92 6.75
C GLN A 459 1.31 9.61 8.08
N PHE A 460 1.49 8.33 8.38
CA PHE A 460 2.36 7.90 9.47
C PHE A 460 3.80 7.74 8.97
N PHE A 461 4.77 8.04 9.85
CA PHE A 461 6.17 7.73 9.59
C PHE A 461 6.93 7.33 10.86
N THR A 462 8.00 6.56 10.68
CA THR A 462 8.88 6.10 11.75
C THR A 462 10.30 5.88 11.22
N THR A 463 11.16 5.31 12.06
CA THR A 463 12.54 4.94 11.74
C THR A 463 12.82 3.48 12.06
N ASP A 464 13.87 2.97 11.44
CA ASP A 464 14.39 1.61 11.56
C ASP A 464 13.48 0.52 10.99
N LEU A 465 13.90 -0.05 9.86
CA LEU A 465 13.14 -1.06 9.15
C LEU A 465 13.08 -2.35 9.95
N ASN A 466 11.87 -2.86 10.16
CA ASN A 466 11.63 -4.11 10.87
C ASN A 466 10.62 -4.98 10.12
N ALA A 467 10.91 -6.28 10.01
CA ALA A 467 10.06 -7.26 9.33
C ALA A 467 8.63 -7.33 9.91
N ALA A 468 8.45 -7.02 11.20
CA ALA A 468 7.14 -7.03 11.86
C ALA A 468 6.15 -6.02 11.25
N TYR A 469 6.62 -4.94 10.60
CA TYR A 469 5.74 -3.99 9.93
C TYR A 469 5.02 -4.58 8.71
N ASN A 470 5.59 -5.59 8.05
CA ASN A 470 4.99 -6.31 6.91
C ASN A 470 4.37 -7.65 7.35
N HIS A 471 4.08 -7.83 8.65
CA HIS A 471 3.42 -9.04 9.13
C HIS A 471 1.91 -8.97 8.84
N PRO A 472 1.26 -9.99 8.24
CA PRO A 472 -0.14 -9.92 7.82
C PRO A 472 -1.13 -9.51 8.92
N SER A 473 -0.90 -9.89 10.18
CA SER A 473 -1.76 -9.49 11.31
C SER A 473 -1.55 -8.05 11.81
N LYS A 474 -0.61 -7.30 11.23
CA LYS A 474 -0.30 -5.89 11.55
C LYS A 474 -0.49 -4.93 10.38
N LEU A 475 -0.65 -5.40 9.15
CA LEU A 475 -0.88 -4.57 7.96
C LEU A 475 -1.98 -3.51 8.15
N ALA A 476 -3.10 -3.85 8.80
CA ALA A 476 -4.17 -2.90 9.10
C ALA A 476 -3.77 -1.71 10.01
N GLN A 477 -2.58 -1.75 10.63
CA GLN A 477 -1.98 -0.62 11.36
C GLN A 477 -0.76 -0.02 10.64
N THR A 478 -0.04 -0.82 9.85
CA THR A 478 1.29 -0.49 9.30
C THR A 478 1.30 -0.15 7.82
N HIS A 479 0.25 -0.47 7.06
CA HIS A 479 0.15 -0.14 5.63
C HIS A 479 0.31 1.37 5.36
N ASN A 480 1.07 1.76 4.33
CA ASN A 480 1.44 3.16 4.02
C ASN A 480 2.25 3.87 5.12
N LEU A 481 2.87 3.14 6.04
CA LEU A 481 3.86 3.68 6.98
C LEU A 481 5.16 3.96 6.21
N LEU A 482 5.66 5.21 6.29
CA LEU A 482 6.99 5.55 5.80
C LEU A 482 8.04 5.19 6.86
N VAL A 483 9.10 4.48 6.47
CA VAL A 483 10.17 4.04 7.36
C VAL A 483 11.52 4.44 6.78
N ALA A 484 12.21 5.40 7.40
CA ALA A 484 13.60 5.69 7.05
C ALA A 484 14.56 4.83 7.86
N SER A 485 15.61 4.30 7.24
CA SER A 485 16.61 3.51 7.96
C SER A 485 17.97 3.49 7.29
N ALA A 486 19.01 3.17 8.08
CA ALA A 486 20.37 2.97 7.61
C ALA A 486 20.54 1.75 6.68
N TYR A 487 19.64 0.76 6.75
CA TYR A 487 19.72 -0.49 5.99
C TYR A 487 18.33 -1.04 5.63
N ASP A 488 18.31 -1.78 4.53
CA ASP A 488 17.27 -2.75 4.18
C ASP A 488 17.41 -4.01 5.08
N LEU A 489 16.46 -4.94 5.02
CA LEU A 489 16.55 -6.27 5.64
C LEU A 489 17.53 -7.22 4.91
N THR A 490 18.10 -6.78 3.78
CA THR A 490 19.13 -7.49 3.01
C THR A 490 20.25 -6.54 2.57
N LEU A 491 21.45 -7.08 2.35
CA LEU A 491 22.48 -6.44 1.54
C LEU A 491 22.30 -6.81 0.05
N ARG A 492 23.12 -6.22 -0.82
CA ARG A 492 23.25 -6.72 -2.21
C ARG A 492 23.60 -8.23 -2.22
N PRO A 493 23.15 -9.02 -3.22
CA PRO A 493 23.39 -10.46 -3.27
C PRO A 493 24.86 -10.88 -3.11
N GLU A 494 25.80 -10.08 -3.63
CA GLU A 494 27.24 -10.33 -3.57
C GLU A 494 27.83 -10.19 -2.15
N LEU A 495 27.11 -9.52 -1.24
CA LEU A 495 27.47 -9.35 0.17
C LEU A 495 26.59 -10.18 1.11
N GLN A 496 25.33 -10.41 0.74
CA GLN A 496 24.37 -11.22 1.47
C GLN A 496 24.65 -12.72 1.35
N GLY A 497 25.20 -13.16 0.21
CA GLY A 497 25.57 -14.55 -0.04
C GLY A 497 24.39 -15.51 0.10
N VAL A 498 24.49 -16.48 1.01
CA VAL A 498 23.44 -17.47 1.29
C VAL A 498 22.56 -17.13 2.51
N VAL A 499 22.82 -15.99 3.16
CA VAL A 499 22.13 -15.62 4.41
C VAL A 499 20.72 -15.06 4.09
N PRO A 500 19.64 -15.55 4.73
CA PRO A 500 18.29 -15.04 4.49
C PRO A 500 18.12 -13.58 4.96
N ALA A 501 17.02 -12.95 4.56
CA ALA A 501 16.67 -11.61 5.03
C ALA A 501 16.55 -11.54 6.56
N PHE A 502 17.06 -10.45 7.13
CA PHE A 502 17.09 -10.21 8.57
C PHE A 502 15.76 -9.66 9.11
N ARG A 503 15.63 -9.62 10.44
CA ARG A 503 14.43 -9.11 11.14
C ARG A 503 14.42 -7.59 11.30
N ASP A 504 15.58 -6.95 11.38
CA ASP A 504 15.71 -5.50 11.50
C ASP A 504 16.97 -4.93 10.81
N SER A 505 16.91 -3.65 10.48
CA SER A 505 18.00 -2.89 9.85
C SER A 505 19.33 -2.96 10.61
N TYR A 506 19.29 -2.94 11.94
CA TYR A 506 20.48 -3.07 12.79
C TYR A 506 21.08 -4.48 12.74
N GLN A 507 20.26 -5.51 12.51
CA GLN A 507 20.73 -6.88 12.28
C GLN A 507 21.51 -6.95 10.96
N THR A 508 21.00 -6.31 9.90
CA THR A 508 21.75 -6.09 8.65
C THR A 508 23.04 -5.29 8.89
N ALA A 509 23.01 -4.26 9.74
CA ALA A 509 24.17 -3.42 10.05
C ALA A 509 25.30 -4.19 10.77
N PHE A 510 24.97 -5.07 11.72
CA PHE A 510 25.96 -5.92 12.40
C PHE A 510 26.56 -6.98 11.44
N PHE A 511 25.75 -7.55 10.55
CA PHE A 511 26.22 -8.45 9.50
C PHE A 511 27.17 -7.73 8.52
N ALA A 512 26.76 -6.55 8.01
CA ALA A 512 27.57 -5.70 7.15
C ALA A 512 28.89 -5.28 7.82
N THR A 513 28.84 -4.89 9.10
CA THR A 513 30.02 -4.55 9.90
C THR A 513 30.98 -5.73 9.99
N THR A 514 30.47 -6.96 10.12
CA THR A 514 31.29 -8.17 10.14
C THR A 514 31.97 -8.42 8.79
N GLN A 515 31.26 -8.26 7.66
CA GLN A 515 31.89 -8.32 6.33
C GLN A 515 33.00 -7.26 6.15
N ILE A 516 32.76 -6.06 6.67
CA ILE A 516 33.67 -4.90 6.59
C ILE A 516 34.92 -5.07 7.47
N LEU A 517 34.77 -5.60 8.68
CA LEU A 517 35.87 -5.86 9.64
C LEU A 517 36.86 -6.90 9.10
N LEU A 518 36.32 -7.94 8.46
CA LEU A 518 37.08 -9.07 7.92
C LEU A 518 37.78 -8.76 6.59
N THR A 519 37.35 -7.73 5.85
CA THR A 519 37.89 -7.43 4.51
C THR A 519 38.72 -6.13 4.51
N PRO A 520 40.07 -6.19 4.38
CA PRO A 520 40.94 -5.02 4.46
C PRO A 520 40.60 -3.90 3.48
N GLY A 521 40.65 -2.65 3.95
CA GLY A 521 40.40 -1.45 3.14
C GLY A 521 38.95 -1.24 2.69
N LEU A 522 38.01 -2.15 3.00
CA LEU A 522 36.60 -2.00 2.58
C LEU A 522 35.91 -0.82 3.28
N VAL A 523 36.28 -0.55 4.53
CA VAL A 523 35.77 0.57 5.34
C VAL A 523 35.90 1.92 4.61
N GLU A 524 37.09 2.17 4.07
CA GLU A 524 37.47 3.44 3.44
C GLU A 524 36.79 3.63 2.07
N LYS A 525 36.51 2.52 1.38
CA LYS A 525 35.81 2.53 0.08
C LYS A 525 34.30 2.74 0.21
N ILE A 526 33.68 2.29 1.32
CA ILE A 526 32.23 2.42 1.54
C ILE A 526 31.88 3.74 2.22
N GLY A 527 32.66 4.17 3.22
CA GLY A 527 32.29 5.31 4.08
C GLY A 527 31.05 5.03 4.93
N THR A 528 30.29 6.09 5.28
CA THR A 528 29.01 5.91 5.99
C THR A 528 27.90 5.48 5.03
N PRO A 529 27.07 4.48 5.37
CA PRO A 529 25.96 4.07 4.51
C PRO A 529 24.95 5.22 4.35
N ARG A 530 24.27 5.26 3.20
CA ARG A 530 23.26 6.27 2.91
C ARG A 530 21.91 5.83 3.48
N PRO A 531 21.16 6.70 4.17
CA PRO A 531 19.81 6.38 4.59
C PRO A 531 18.93 6.04 3.39
N LEU A 532 18.16 4.97 3.55
CA LEU A 532 17.08 4.55 2.67
C LEU A 532 15.75 5.05 3.20
N LEU A 533 14.73 5.00 2.35
CA LEU A 533 13.34 5.19 2.71
C LEU A 533 12.52 4.03 2.16
N PHE A 534 11.59 3.54 2.96
CA PHE A 534 10.66 2.49 2.58
C PHE A 534 9.23 2.93 2.85
N GLU A 535 8.30 2.36 2.10
CA GLU A 535 6.89 2.39 2.39
C GLU A 535 6.36 0.96 2.57
N VAL A 536 5.49 0.75 3.53
CA VAL A 536 4.93 -0.58 3.84
C VAL A 536 3.75 -0.87 2.92
N GLY A 537 3.98 -1.68 1.88
CA GLY A 537 2.92 -2.22 1.03
C GLY A 537 2.18 -3.39 1.67
N SER A 538 1.21 -3.95 0.95
CA SER A 538 0.39 -5.06 1.43
C SER A 538 1.11 -6.42 1.45
N LYS A 539 2.26 -6.55 0.76
CA LYS A 539 3.08 -7.78 0.72
C LYS A 539 4.57 -7.53 0.88
N HIS A 540 5.06 -6.33 0.54
CA HIS A 540 6.49 -6.03 0.50
C HIS A 540 6.80 -4.61 1.01
N PHE A 541 8.03 -4.42 1.48
CA PHE A 541 8.59 -3.08 1.66
C PHE A 541 8.94 -2.49 0.29
N ILE A 542 8.41 -1.32 -0.01
CA ILE A 542 8.65 -0.58 -1.25
C ILE A 542 9.79 0.43 -1.01
N PRO A 543 10.99 0.22 -1.57
CA PRO A 543 12.08 1.19 -1.44
C PRO A 543 11.80 2.44 -2.28
N LEU A 544 11.72 3.60 -1.64
CA LEU A 544 11.52 4.89 -2.30
C LEU A 544 12.87 5.53 -2.66
N PRO A 545 13.00 6.22 -3.81
CA PRO A 545 14.24 6.86 -4.22
C PRO A 545 14.52 8.13 -3.39
N THR A 546 15.69 8.20 -2.77
CA THR A 546 16.08 9.26 -1.81
C THR A 546 17.14 10.20 -2.35
N THR A 547 17.02 11.52 -2.09
CA THR A 547 18.16 12.46 -2.17
C THR A 547 18.80 12.67 -0.80
N THR A 548 20.07 12.27 -0.68
CA THR A 548 20.96 12.80 0.36
C THR A 548 21.77 13.94 -0.26
N ASN A 549 21.74 15.14 0.33
CA ASN A 549 22.49 16.30 -0.17
C ASN A 549 24.01 16.13 0.00
N LYS A 550 24.60 15.39 -0.93
CA LYS A 550 26.06 15.27 -1.16
C LYS A 550 26.45 15.73 -2.58
N GLU A 551 25.61 16.55 -3.21
CA GLU A 551 26.13 17.58 -4.12
C GLU A 551 27.02 18.51 -3.31
N GLN A 552 28.27 18.69 -3.74
CA GLN A 552 29.10 19.78 -3.21
C GLN A 552 28.43 21.11 -3.60
N PRO A 553 28.36 22.10 -2.69
CA PRO A 553 27.77 23.41 -3.02
C PRO A 553 28.68 24.17 -4.00
N THR A 554 28.54 23.89 -5.29
CA THR A 554 29.27 24.59 -6.35
C THR A 554 28.83 26.04 -6.42
N LYS A 555 29.72 26.93 -5.96
CA LYS A 555 29.59 28.40 -5.92
C LYS A 555 28.69 28.91 -4.78
N THR A 556 29.36 29.15 -3.66
CA THR A 556 28.99 30.11 -2.62
C THR A 556 28.46 31.42 -3.19
N ASP A 557 27.22 31.78 -2.83
CA ASP A 557 26.68 33.12 -3.02
C ASP A 557 27.16 34.06 -1.88
N THR A 558 28.48 34.25 -1.81
CA THR A 558 29.14 35.17 -0.89
C THR A 558 30.01 36.15 -1.67
N LYS A 559 29.58 37.42 -1.72
CA LYS A 559 30.40 38.53 -2.23
C LYS A 559 31.78 38.56 -1.54
N PRO A 560 32.90 38.41 -2.28
CA PRO A 560 34.22 38.66 -1.71
C PRO A 560 34.41 40.15 -1.45
N LEU A 561 34.89 40.52 -0.26
CA LEU A 561 35.31 41.88 0.05
C LEU A 561 36.77 42.09 -0.36
N LEU A 562 36.94 42.76 -1.50
CA LEU A 562 38.20 43.24 -2.10
C LEU A 562 39.21 42.17 -2.61
N PRO A 563 40.15 42.56 -3.50
CA PRO A 563 40.94 41.60 -4.29
C PRO A 563 42.44 41.63 -4.01
N THR A 564 43.10 40.51 -4.31
CA THR A 564 44.47 40.49 -4.84
C THR A 564 44.60 39.35 -5.85
N ALA A 565 45.59 39.44 -6.74
CA ALA A 565 45.75 38.50 -7.85
C ALA A 565 46.55 37.26 -7.44
N ASP A 566 46.22 36.11 -8.03
CA ASP A 566 47.06 35.61 -9.13
C ASP A 566 46.24 34.83 -10.17
N LYS A 567 46.81 34.55 -11.35
CA LYS A 567 46.16 33.87 -12.49
C LYS A 567 47.10 32.90 -13.23
N THR A 568 47.37 31.71 -12.67
CA THR A 568 48.03 30.62 -13.44
C THR A 568 47.74 29.23 -12.86
N ALA A 569 46.53 28.72 -13.09
CA ALA A 569 46.25 27.28 -13.01
C ALA A 569 45.13 26.93 -14.00
N GLN A 570 45.44 26.10 -15.00
CA GLN A 570 44.40 25.47 -15.83
C GLN A 570 43.85 24.25 -15.07
N PRO A 571 42.53 24.04 -14.98
CA PRO A 571 42.00 22.79 -14.46
C PRO A 571 42.34 21.66 -15.44
N GLN A 572 43.19 20.72 -15.04
CA GLN A 572 43.39 19.50 -15.81
C GLN A 572 42.08 18.70 -15.84
N LYS A 573 41.61 18.36 -17.05
CA LYS A 573 40.58 17.34 -17.24
C LYS A 573 41.16 15.99 -16.81
N SER A 574 40.62 15.41 -15.74
CA SER A 574 40.78 14.00 -15.40
C SER A 574 39.61 13.18 -15.95
N ASP A 575 39.47 13.15 -17.28
CA ASP A 575 38.62 12.16 -17.96
C ASP A 575 39.40 10.83 -18.06
N THR A 576 39.25 9.97 -17.06
CA THR A 576 39.29 8.49 -17.19
C THR A 576 38.92 7.89 -15.85
N ASP A 577 37.81 7.15 -15.80
CA ASP A 577 37.44 6.25 -14.71
C ASP A 577 37.46 4.81 -15.27
N PRO A 578 38.52 4.00 -14.98
CA PRO A 578 38.47 2.59 -15.33
C PRO A 578 39.26 1.67 -14.37
N GLU A 579 38.71 1.29 -13.19
CA GLU A 579 38.98 0.03 -12.43
C GLU A 579 38.36 0.04 -10.96
N CYS A 580 37.05 -0.25 -10.72
CA CYS A 580 36.35 -0.44 -9.40
C CYS A 580 35.56 -1.78 -8.98
N LYS A 581 35.45 -2.91 -9.75
CA LYS A 581 34.90 -4.31 -9.49
C LYS A 581 34.52 -4.62 -8.04
N TRP A 582 35.42 -5.01 -7.13
CA TRP A 582 36.72 -4.45 -6.68
C TRP A 582 37.67 -3.69 -7.64
N SER A 583 37.80 -3.98 -8.96
CA SER A 583 38.31 -3.02 -9.99
C SER A 583 37.84 -3.03 -11.56
N ASN A 584 36.74 -2.65 -12.33
CA ASN A 584 35.33 -2.07 -12.46
C ASN A 584 34.16 -3.11 -12.53
N LEU A 585 32.88 -2.92 -12.15
CA LEU A 585 32.06 -1.89 -11.45
C LEU A 585 31.81 -0.48 -12.05
N ASP A 586 31.87 -0.30 -13.37
CA ASP A 586 31.32 0.93 -13.97
C ASP A 586 29.81 1.09 -13.66
N GLY A 587 29.32 2.15 -13.02
CA GLY A 587 30.03 3.15 -12.23
C GLY A 587 29.46 3.21 -10.81
N CYS A 588 30.31 3.45 -9.82
CA CYS A 588 29.96 3.26 -8.41
C CYS A 588 28.90 4.25 -7.91
N LYS A 589 27.63 3.80 -7.85
CA LYS A 589 26.63 4.34 -6.92
C LYS A 589 26.82 3.62 -5.57
N PRO A 590 27.37 4.28 -4.52
CA PRO A 590 27.81 3.60 -3.31
C PRO A 590 26.62 3.32 -2.40
N THR A 591 26.16 2.06 -2.42
CA THR A 591 25.20 1.51 -1.45
C THR A 591 25.63 0.09 -1.08
N LEU A 592 25.60 -0.21 0.22
CA LEU A 592 25.63 -1.60 0.73
C LEU A 592 24.34 -2.36 0.38
N HIS A 593 23.29 -1.59 0.08
CA HIS A 593 21.90 -2.00 -0.11
C HIS A 593 21.63 -2.46 -1.55
N PRO A 594 20.60 -3.31 -1.77
CA PRO A 594 20.10 -3.70 -3.08
C PRO A 594 19.91 -2.54 -4.05
N LEU A 595 19.94 -2.85 -5.36
CA LEU A 595 19.63 -1.86 -6.39
C LEU A 595 18.12 -1.57 -6.39
N ILE A 596 17.74 -0.35 -6.01
CA ILE A 596 16.37 0.15 -6.16
C ILE A 596 16.06 0.22 -7.66
N ALA A 597 15.34 -0.77 -8.16
CA ALA A 597 14.93 -0.83 -9.55
C ALA A 597 13.74 0.11 -9.81
N PRO A 598 13.72 0.89 -10.91
CA PRO A 598 12.54 1.65 -11.31
C PRO A 598 11.36 0.71 -11.58
N THR A 599 10.28 0.92 -10.82
CA THR A 599 9.14 0.02 -10.60
C THR A 599 8.55 -0.62 -11.86
N LEU A 600 8.34 0.15 -12.92
CA LEU A 600 7.97 -0.35 -14.25
C LEU A 600 8.77 0.40 -15.32
N GLN A 601 9.77 -0.24 -15.90
CA GLN A 601 10.34 0.17 -17.19
C GLN A 601 9.64 -0.57 -18.33
N ILE A 602 9.26 0.16 -19.37
CA ILE A 602 8.71 -0.41 -20.60
C ILE A 602 9.90 -0.74 -21.52
N PRO A 603 10.15 -2.00 -21.90
CA PRO A 603 11.23 -2.33 -22.82
C PRO A 603 10.95 -1.79 -24.22
N TYR A 604 11.98 -1.28 -24.90
CA TYR A 604 11.82 -0.72 -26.24
C TYR A 604 11.27 -1.76 -27.23
N GLY A 605 10.20 -1.40 -27.94
CA GLY A 605 9.51 -2.29 -28.89
C GLY A 605 8.57 -3.34 -28.27
N TRP A 606 8.32 -3.31 -26.96
CA TRP A 606 7.41 -4.28 -26.31
C TRP A 606 5.94 -4.03 -26.67
N GLY A 607 5.48 -2.78 -26.66
CA GLY A 607 4.13 -2.43 -27.10
C GLY A 607 3.97 -2.43 -28.63
N VAL A 608 5.03 -2.23 -29.40
CA VAL A 608 5.08 -2.55 -30.85
C VAL A 608 4.80 -4.04 -31.06
N SER A 609 5.42 -4.91 -30.28
CA SER A 609 5.19 -6.36 -30.32
C SER A 609 3.74 -6.71 -29.91
N ALA A 610 3.20 -6.07 -28.86
CA ALA A 610 1.81 -6.24 -28.45
C ALA A 610 0.80 -5.70 -29.49
N SER A 611 1.12 -4.60 -30.17
CA SER A 611 0.30 -3.99 -31.22
C SER A 611 0.27 -4.84 -32.48
N LEU A 612 1.42 -5.42 -32.88
CA LEU A 612 1.51 -6.42 -33.94
C LEU A 612 0.73 -7.69 -33.57
N PHE A 613 0.87 -8.17 -32.34
CA PHE A 613 0.10 -9.31 -31.83
C PHE A 613 -1.41 -9.06 -31.90
N LEU A 614 -1.89 -7.91 -31.42
CA LEU A 614 -3.30 -7.51 -31.52
C LEU A 614 -3.76 -7.41 -32.99
N ALA A 615 -2.97 -6.75 -33.86
CA ALA A 615 -3.30 -6.58 -35.27
C ALA A 615 -3.38 -7.90 -36.06
N ILE A 616 -2.61 -8.92 -35.65
CA ILE A 616 -2.62 -10.25 -36.26
C ILE A 616 -3.69 -11.15 -35.62
N VAL A 617 -3.83 -11.15 -34.29
CA VAL A 617 -4.68 -12.09 -33.56
C VAL A 617 -6.16 -11.70 -33.56
N LEU A 618 -6.52 -10.40 -33.52
CA LEU A 618 -7.94 -10.01 -33.62
C LEU A 618 -8.60 -10.52 -34.91
N PRO A 619 -8.00 -10.34 -36.11
CA PRO A 619 -8.53 -10.88 -37.36
C PRO A 619 -8.46 -12.41 -37.48
N LEU A 620 -7.63 -13.10 -36.69
CA LEU A 620 -7.61 -14.57 -36.66
C LEU A 620 -8.74 -15.14 -35.79
N VAL A 621 -8.93 -14.60 -34.58
CA VAL A 621 -9.89 -15.09 -33.58
C VAL A 621 -11.31 -14.59 -33.88
N CYS A 622 -11.47 -13.34 -34.32
CA CYS A 622 -12.77 -12.69 -34.40
C CYS A 622 -13.24 -12.53 -35.85
N TRP A 623 -14.22 -13.33 -36.28
CA TRP A 623 -14.71 -13.36 -37.67
C TRP A 623 -15.14 -11.98 -38.21
N ARG A 624 -15.74 -11.13 -37.36
CA ARG A 624 -16.09 -9.74 -37.72
C ARG A 624 -14.88 -8.82 -37.90
N ALA A 625 -13.79 -9.04 -37.16
CA ALA A 625 -12.53 -8.34 -37.40
C ALA A 625 -11.90 -8.83 -38.72
N ARG A 626 -11.96 -10.14 -39.01
CA ARG A 626 -11.48 -10.74 -40.26
C ARG A 626 -12.17 -10.18 -41.51
N THR A 627 -13.50 -10.04 -41.49
CA THR A 627 -14.25 -9.45 -42.61
C THR A 627 -13.97 -7.95 -42.74
N SER A 628 -13.93 -7.21 -41.63
CA SER A 628 -13.56 -5.79 -41.61
C SER A 628 -12.16 -5.55 -42.17
N PHE A 629 -11.15 -6.29 -41.70
CA PHE A 629 -9.77 -6.22 -42.17
C PHE A 629 -9.66 -6.49 -43.68
N ARG A 630 -10.40 -7.47 -44.20
CA ARG A 630 -10.40 -7.80 -45.63
C ARG A 630 -11.08 -6.75 -46.53
N GLN A 631 -12.00 -5.95 -46.00
CA GLN A 631 -12.63 -4.84 -46.74
C GLN A 631 -11.92 -3.50 -46.56
N HIS A 632 -11.32 -3.23 -45.39
CA HIS A 632 -10.82 -1.92 -44.99
C HIS A 632 -9.36 -1.97 -44.51
N TRP A 633 -8.51 -2.77 -45.16
CA TRP A 633 -7.14 -3.05 -44.71
C TRP A 633 -6.29 -1.78 -44.47
N GLN A 634 -6.52 -0.72 -45.25
CA GLN A 634 -5.85 0.59 -45.08
C GLN A 634 -6.17 1.26 -43.74
N LEU A 635 -7.41 1.14 -43.22
CA LEU A 635 -7.78 1.68 -41.91
C LEU A 635 -7.14 0.86 -40.78
N TRP A 636 -6.98 -0.45 -40.97
CA TRP A 636 -6.25 -1.32 -40.02
C TRP A 636 -4.75 -1.04 -40.03
N LEU A 637 -4.16 -0.76 -41.21
CA LEU A 637 -2.77 -0.32 -41.32
C LEU A 637 -2.55 1.01 -40.60
N GLY A 638 -3.42 2.00 -40.85
CA GLY A 638 -3.39 3.30 -40.17
C GLY A 638 -3.53 3.18 -38.65
N LEU A 639 -4.47 2.36 -38.17
CA LEU A 639 -4.66 2.10 -36.74
C LEU A 639 -3.44 1.40 -36.11
N GLY A 640 -2.81 0.45 -36.80
CA GLY A 640 -1.56 -0.17 -36.36
C GLY A 640 -0.41 0.82 -36.24
N ILE A 641 -0.26 1.71 -37.22
CA ILE A 641 0.74 2.80 -37.19
C ILE A 641 0.44 3.77 -36.03
N SER A 642 -0.81 4.15 -35.81
CA SER A 642 -1.19 5.00 -34.68
C SER A 642 -0.90 4.35 -33.32
N LEU A 643 -1.12 3.03 -33.16
CA LEU A 643 -0.77 2.31 -31.94
C LEU A 643 0.75 2.29 -31.70
N ILE A 644 1.55 2.10 -32.76
CA ILE A 644 3.02 2.16 -32.67
C ILE A 644 3.50 3.57 -32.27
N ILE A 645 2.95 4.62 -32.87
CA ILE A 645 3.28 6.02 -32.51
C ILE A 645 2.89 6.32 -31.05
N VAL A 646 1.77 5.76 -30.56
CA VAL A 646 1.38 5.89 -29.15
C VAL A 646 2.30 5.09 -28.23
N ASP A 647 2.76 3.89 -28.62
CA ASP A 647 3.74 3.12 -27.83
C ASP A 647 5.10 3.83 -27.74
N ASP A 648 5.65 4.31 -28.87
CA ASP A 648 6.89 5.11 -28.89
C ASP A 648 6.73 6.38 -28.03
N LEU A 649 5.59 7.07 -28.10
CA LEU A 649 5.32 8.25 -27.28
C LEU A 649 5.20 7.90 -25.78
N VAL A 650 4.53 6.80 -25.43
CA VAL A 650 4.45 6.31 -24.05
C VAL A 650 5.83 5.93 -23.55
N TYR A 651 6.63 5.17 -24.32
CA TYR A 651 8.02 4.84 -23.97
C TYR A 651 8.88 6.08 -23.72
N VAL A 652 8.79 7.09 -24.60
CA VAL A 652 9.56 8.35 -24.52
C VAL A 652 9.13 9.25 -23.34
N LEU A 653 7.89 9.18 -22.89
CA LEU A 653 7.41 9.95 -21.73
C LEU A 653 7.55 9.20 -20.41
N TRP A 654 7.21 7.91 -20.40
CA TRP A 654 7.12 7.06 -19.20
C TRP A 654 8.49 6.73 -18.60
N ASN A 655 9.42 6.22 -19.41
CA ASN A 655 10.71 5.78 -18.89
C ASN A 655 11.55 6.95 -18.32
N PRO A 656 11.56 8.17 -18.92
CA PRO A 656 12.18 9.34 -18.30
C PRO A 656 11.41 9.93 -17.11
N TYR A 657 10.09 9.72 -17.01
CA TYR A 657 9.31 10.09 -15.82
C TYR A 657 9.64 9.16 -14.64
N ASN A 658 9.57 7.84 -14.82
CA ASN A 658 9.90 6.83 -13.79
C ASN A 658 11.39 6.80 -13.40
N ALA A 659 12.24 7.57 -14.07
CA ALA A 659 13.64 7.80 -13.70
C ALA A 659 13.85 9.07 -12.85
N GLN A 660 12.83 9.89 -12.65
CA GLN A 660 12.89 11.08 -11.78
C GLN A 660 12.75 10.68 -10.32
N LEU A 661 13.46 11.39 -9.43
CA LEU A 661 13.37 11.13 -8.00
C LEU A 661 11.95 11.35 -7.46
N ASP A 662 11.28 12.38 -7.96
CA ASP A 662 9.99 12.87 -7.49
C ASP A 662 8.79 12.08 -8.07
N SER A 663 9.04 11.00 -8.83
CA SER A 663 7.98 10.25 -9.50
C SER A 663 7.15 9.39 -8.55
N GLU A 664 5.88 9.22 -8.89
CA GLU A 664 4.96 8.26 -8.28
C GLU A 664 5.35 6.82 -8.66
N PRO A 665 5.69 5.94 -7.71
CA PRO A 665 6.07 4.55 -8.00
C PRO A 665 4.88 3.74 -8.54
N PHE A 666 5.10 2.84 -9.50
CA PHE A 666 4.06 2.01 -10.10
C PHE A 666 3.95 0.63 -9.43
N TYR A 667 2.86 0.37 -8.71
CA TYR A 667 2.54 -0.95 -8.16
C TYR A 667 1.06 -1.29 -8.37
N TRP A 668 0.75 -2.56 -8.68
CA TRP A 668 -0.63 -2.95 -9.03
C TRP A 668 -1.56 -3.20 -7.84
N LEU A 669 -1.05 -3.84 -6.78
CA LEU A 669 -1.85 -4.44 -5.68
C LEU A 669 -1.08 -4.42 -4.34
N GLU A 670 -0.21 -3.43 -4.15
CA GLU A 670 0.51 -3.21 -2.87
C GLU A 670 -0.20 -2.13 -2.00
N GLY A 671 -1.24 -1.47 -2.52
CA GLY A 671 -2.00 -0.43 -1.80
C GLY A 671 -1.28 0.93 -1.67
N VAL A 672 -0.21 1.16 -2.44
CA VAL A 672 0.79 2.24 -2.28
C VAL A 672 0.96 3.08 -3.56
N SER A 673 0.09 2.94 -4.57
CA SER A 673 0.33 3.54 -5.89
C SER A 673 -0.94 4.10 -6.52
N ALA A 674 -0.96 5.39 -6.83
CA ALA A 674 -2.10 6.03 -7.51
C ALA A 674 -2.30 5.52 -8.94
N TRP A 675 -1.31 4.88 -9.56
CA TRP A 675 -1.33 4.53 -10.98
C TRP A 675 -2.46 3.58 -11.43
N PRO A 676 -2.79 2.48 -10.73
CA PRO A 676 -3.89 1.61 -11.17
C PRO A 676 -5.26 2.30 -11.01
N SER A 677 -5.43 3.18 -10.02
CA SER A 677 -6.61 4.04 -9.90
C SER A 677 -6.73 4.97 -11.10
N LEU A 678 -5.63 5.61 -11.52
CA LEU A 678 -5.59 6.45 -12.73
C LEU A 678 -5.86 5.65 -14.02
N LEU A 679 -5.37 4.41 -14.12
CA LEU A 679 -5.67 3.51 -15.23
C LEU A 679 -7.16 3.10 -15.26
N LEU A 680 -7.75 2.78 -14.11
CA LEU A 680 -9.19 2.49 -14.00
C LEU A 680 -10.06 3.70 -14.39
N LEU A 681 -9.63 4.91 -14.05
CA LEU A 681 -10.32 6.15 -14.44
C LEU A 681 -10.17 6.46 -15.94
N GLY A 682 -9.00 6.17 -16.53
CA GLY A 682 -8.82 6.21 -17.99
C GLY A 682 -9.69 5.19 -18.73
N LEU A 683 -9.84 3.99 -18.16
CA LEU A 683 -10.73 2.94 -18.66
C LEU A 683 -12.22 3.29 -18.51
N GLU A 684 -12.62 3.94 -17.40
CA GLU A 684 -13.98 4.50 -17.24
C GLU A 684 -14.27 5.51 -18.35
N MET A 685 -13.39 6.49 -18.55
CA MET A 685 -13.62 7.57 -19.51
C MET A 685 -13.70 7.03 -20.94
N LEU A 686 -12.86 6.05 -21.28
CA LEU A 686 -12.91 5.34 -22.56
C LEU A 686 -14.19 4.50 -22.71
N PHE A 687 -14.60 3.78 -21.66
CA PHE A 687 -15.85 3.02 -21.63
C PHE A 687 -17.07 3.94 -21.80
N ALA A 688 -17.14 5.06 -21.07
CA ALA A 688 -18.21 6.04 -21.15
C ALA A 688 -18.32 6.65 -22.57
N CYS A 689 -17.19 7.03 -23.18
CA CYS A 689 -17.14 7.53 -24.55
C CYS A 689 -17.63 6.50 -25.58
N LEU A 690 -17.14 5.24 -25.50
CA LEU A 690 -17.55 4.17 -26.41
C LEU A 690 -19.04 3.80 -26.21
N PHE A 691 -19.50 3.77 -24.96
CA PHE A 691 -20.88 3.48 -24.61
C PHE A 691 -21.83 4.58 -25.08
N PHE A 692 -21.44 5.86 -24.97
CA PHE A 692 -22.20 6.97 -25.52
C PHE A 692 -22.32 6.87 -27.06
N VAL A 693 -21.23 6.57 -27.78
CA VAL A 693 -21.26 6.38 -29.24
C VAL A 693 -22.14 5.19 -29.63
N TRP A 694 -22.05 4.07 -28.90
CA TRP A 694 -22.90 2.90 -29.10
C TRP A 694 -24.38 3.19 -28.81
N GLY A 695 -24.68 3.86 -27.70
CA GLY A 695 -26.03 4.24 -27.29
C GLY A 695 -26.66 5.21 -28.30
N ASN A 696 -25.94 6.24 -28.74
CA ASN A 696 -26.41 7.18 -29.75
C ASN A 696 -26.69 6.48 -31.10
N ARG A 697 -25.83 5.54 -31.53
CA ARG A 697 -26.12 4.68 -32.70
C ARG A 697 -27.38 3.84 -32.49
N ARG A 698 -27.58 3.26 -31.30
CA ARG A 698 -28.77 2.46 -30.96
C ARG A 698 -30.06 3.30 -30.94
N MET A 699 -30.00 4.54 -30.44
CA MET A 699 -31.12 5.49 -30.47
C MET A 699 -31.48 5.94 -31.89
N ARG A 700 -30.49 6.19 -32.75
CA ARG A 700 -30.71 6.48 -34.18
C ARG A 700 -31.36 5.29 -34.90
N LEU A 701 -30.88 4.07 -34.65
CA LEU A 701 -31.47 2.85 -35.21
C LEU A 701 -32.93 2.66 -34.77
N LEU A 702 -33.25 2.94 -33.50
CA LEU A 702 -34.63 2.97 -33.01
C LEU A 702 -35.47 3.99 -33.79
N GLN A 703 -35.01 5.25 -33.90
CA GLN A 703 -35.73 6.30 -34.64
C GLN A 703 -36.00 5.87 -36.10
N THR A 704 -35.01 5.36 -36.82
CA THR A 704 -35.18 4.87 -38.21
C THR A 704 -36.06 3.62 -38.35
N THR A 705 -36.28 2.85 -37.28
CA THR A 705 -37.17 1.69 -37.28
C THR A 705 -38.64 2.09 -37.03
N LEU A 706 -38.84 3.22 -36.34
CA LEU A 706 -40.15 3.77 -36.00
C LEU A 706 -40.69 4.73 -37.08
N GLN A 707 -39.81 5.54 -37.67
CA GLN A 707 -40.13 6.54 -38.68
C GLN A 707 -40.42 5.94 -40.07
N GLN A 708 -41.11 6.69 -40.93
CA GLN A 708 -41.32 6.33 -42.34
C GLN A 708 -40.01 6.17 -43.14
N PRO A 709 -39.99 5.36 -44.21
CA PRO A 709 -38.86 5.31 -45.13
C PRO A 709 -38.83 6.54 -46.05
N ASP A 710 -37.69 6.76 -46.69
CA ASP A 710 -37.52 7.80 -47.70
C ASP A 710 -38.52 7.61 -48.87
N PRO A 711 -39.24 8.66 -49.34
CA PRO A 711 -40.13 8.56 -50.50
C PRO A 711 -39.42 8.13 -51.81
N ALA A 712 -38.10 8.03 -51.84
CA ALA A 712 -37.33 7.43 -52.92
C ALA A 712 -37.31 5.88 -52.94
N ASP A 713 -37.69 5.18 -51.86
CA ASP A 713 -37.74 3.70 -51.80
C ASP A 713 -39.18 3.17 -51.57
N PRO A 714 -39.89 2.75 -52.63
CA PRO A 714 -41.27 2.25 -52.53
C PRO A 714 -41.39 0.82 -51.97
N GLN A 715 -40.30 0.16 -51.55
CA GLN A 715 -40.34 -1.16 -50.89
C GLN A 715 -39.93 -1.14 -49.41
N GLY A 716 -39.43 -0.01 -48.91
CA GLY A 716 -39.19 0.19 -47.48
C GLY A 716 -40.48 0.06 -46.66
N ARG A 717 -40.52 -0.88 -45.70
CA ARG A 717 -41.65 -1.03 -44.75
C ARG A 717 -41.28 -0.46 -43.38
N SER A 718 -41.70 0.77 -43.08
CA SER A 718 -41.62 1.31 -41.73
C SER A 718 -42.61 0.60 -40.80
N THR A 719 -42.14 0.13 -39.64
CA THR A 719 -42.92 -0.74 -38.74
C THR A 719 -44.15 -0.05 -38.13
N PHE A 720 -44.09 1.27 -37.89
CA PHE A 720 -45.16 2.04 -37.23
C PHE A 720 -45.63 3.27 -38.01
N ALA A 721 -45.00 3.57 -39.15
CA ALA A 721 -45.30 4.73 -40.01
C ALA A 721 -45.35 6.08 -39.27
N LEU A 722 -44.51 6.27 -38.24
CA LEU A 722 -44.49 7.51 -37.47
C LEU A 722 -43.77 8.64 -38.25
N PRO A 723 -44.15 9.91 -38.03
CA PRO A 723 -43.56 11.05 -38.73
C PRO A 723 -42.09 11.29 -38.36
N SER A 724 -41.33 11.81 -39.32
CA SER A 724 -39.94 12.23 -39.14
C SER A 724 -39.80 13.67 -38.63
N GLU A 725 -40.76 14.55 -38.92
CA GLU A 725 -40.71 15.96 -38.52
C GLU A 725 -41.10 16.17 -37.05
N PRO A 726 -40.28 16.85 -36.22
CA PRO A 726 -40.64 17.20 -34.84
C PRO A 726 -41.62 18.37 -34.75
N ALA A 727 -42.36 18.42 -33.66
CA ALA A 727 -43.20 19.57 -33.30
C ALA A 727 -42.35 20.76 -32.83
N THR A 728 -42.77 21.98 -33.13
CA THR A 728 -42.18 23.22 -32.62
C THR A 728 -42.60 23.46 -31.17
N ILE A 729 -41.67 23.40 -30.22
CA ILE A 729 -41.92 23.57 -28.79
C ILE A 729 -41.09 24.75 -28.25
N PRO A 730 -41.64 25.65 -27.41
CA PRO A 730 -40.89 26.74 -26.77
C PRO A 730 -39.70 26.24 -25.94
N CYS A 731 -38.54 26.90 -26.04
CA CYS A 731 -37.29 26.36 -25.48
C CYS A 731 -37.23 26.39 -23.94
N ASP A 732 -38.01 27.25 -23.28
CA ASP A 732 -38.25 27.25 -21.84
C ASP A 732 -38.90 25.94 -21.38
N GLN A 733 -39.89 25.44 -22.14
CA GLN A 733 -40.57 24.17 -21.88
C GLN A 733 -39.63 22.97 -22.12
N VAL A 734 -38.73 23.07 -23.12
CA VAL A 734 -37.75 22.02 -23.42
C VAL A 734 -36.76 21.77 -22.27
N PHE A 735 -36.56 22.71 -21.33
CA PHE A 735 -35.76 22.45 -20.11
C PHE A 735 -36.49 21.67 -19.02
N TYR A 736 -37.83 21.72 -18.97
CA TYR A 736 -38.61 21.08 -17.90
C TYR A 736 -39.59 20.05 -18.47
N LEU A 737 -39.16 18.78 -18.55
CA LEU A 737 -39.96 17.67 -19.11
C LEU A 737 -41.36 17.50 -18.48
N GLY A 738 -41.58 18.00 -17.26
CA GLY A 738 -42.89 18.03 -16.62
C GLY A 738 -43.90 18.98 -17.28
N SER A 739 -43.47 19.89 -18.16
CA SER A 739 -44.35 20.74 -18.98
C SER A 739 -45.12 19.97 -20.04
N TRP A 740 -44.71 18.74 -20.37
CA TRP A 740 -45.43 17.90 -21.33
C TRP A 740 -46.70 17.34 -20.69
N THR A 741 -47.78 18.12 -20.75
CA THR A 741 -49.11 17.81 -20.24
C THR A 741 -50.03 17.26 -21.34
N ASP A 742 -51.03 16.47 -20.93
CA ASP A 742 -52.10 15.98 -21.80
C ASP A 742 -53.27 16.98 -21.84
N ASN A 743 -53.87 17.19 -23.01
CA ASN A 743 -55.11 17.95 -23.15
C ASN A 743 -56.28 17.04 -22.75
N ARG A 744 -56.57 16.98 -21.44
CA ARG A 744 -57.54 16.09 -20.78
C ARG A 744 -58.98 16.09 -21.35
N GLU A 745 -59.31 16.99 -22.25
CA GLU A 745 -60.59 17.06 -22.95
C GLU A 745 -60.67 16.15 -24.19
N GLN A 746 -59.54 15.62 -24.69
CA GLN A 746 -59.51 14.76 -25.86
C GLN A 746 -59.92 13.32 -25.53
N LYS A 747 -60.91 12.79 -26.27
CA LYS A 747 -61.44 11.41 -26.12
C LYS A 747 -60.56 10.31 -26.72
N TRP A 748 -59.51 10.67 -27.45
CA TRP A 748 -58.59 9.76 -28.13
C TRP A 748 -57.24 10.42 -28.32
N VAL A 749 -56.19 9.61 -28.41
CA VAL A 749 -54.79 10.05 -28.59
C VAL A 749 -54.29 9.64 -29.98
N ASP A 750 -53.55 10.54 -30.63
CA ASP A 750 -52.82 10.26 -31.87
C ASP A 750 -51.33 9.94 -31.55
N PRO A 751 -50.87 8.69 -31.77
CA PRO A 751 -49.48 8.32 -31.56
C PRO A 751 -48.48 9.09 -32.44
N ALA A 752 -48.89 9.53 -33.64
CA ALA A 752 -48.04 10.34 -34.50
C ALA A 752 -47.81 11.72 -33.88
N GLN A 753 -48.86 12.38 -33.39
CA GLN A 753 -48.73 13.70 -32.74
C GLN A 753 -47.89 13.62 -31.46
N LEU A 754 -48.08 12.58 -30.62
CA LEU A 754 -47.23 12.34 -29.45
C LEU A 754 -45.77 12.07 -29.84
N TRP A 755 -45.51 11.38 -30.95
CA TRP A 755 -44.16 11.15 -31.44
C TRP A 755 -43.50 12.44 -31.93
N GLN A 756 -44.20 13.32 -32.65
CA GLN A 756 -43.68 14.64 -33.03
C GLN A 756 -43.32 15.50 -31.81
N GLN A 757 -44.15 15.47 -30.77
CA GLN A 757 -43.86 16.13 -29.49
C GLN A 757 -42.63 15.51 -28.81
N CYS A 758 -42.52 14.18 -28.78
CA CYS A 758 -41.37 13.47 -28.24
C CYS A 758 -40.06 13.85 -28.94
N LEU A 759 -40.08 13.98 -30.28
CA LEU A 759 -38.93 14.46 -31.06
C LEU A 759 -38.63 15.94 -30.81
N GLY A 760 -39.65 16.79 -30.65
CA GLY A 760 -39.50 18.22 -30.34
C GLY A 760 -38.89 18.48 -28.96
N TYR A 761 -39.27 17.72 -27.93
CA TYR A 761 -38.60 17.73 -26.63
C TYR A 761 -37.15 17.21 -26.68
N GLY A 762 -36.72 16.64 -27.82
CA GLY A 762 -35.34 16.27 -28.14
C GLY A 762 -34.49 17.38 -28.76
N GLY A 763 -35.01 18.59 -29.02
CA GLY A 763 -34.19 19.73 -29.43
C GLY A 763 -34.97 20.91 -30.02
N CYS A 764 -34.58 22.14 -29.64
CA CYS A 764 -35.41 23.33 -29.86
C CYS A 764 -35.02 24.23 -31.04
N PHE A 765 -33.73 24.51 -31.28
CA PHE A 765 -33.38 25.84 -31.83
C PHE A 765 -33.33 25.99 -33.36
N ILE A 766 -33.06 24.94 -34.15
CA ILE A 766 -33.00 24.97 -35.63
C ILE A 766 -33.27 23.57 -36.17
N LYS A 767 -33.98 23.45 -37.31
CA LYS A 767 -34.39 22.17 -37.93
C LYS A 767 -33.18 21.24 -38.23
N ASP A 768 -32.03 21.81 -38.60
CA ASP A 768 -30.77 21.08 -38.86
C ASP A 768 -29.86 20.84 -37.63
N ARG A 769 -30.23 21.33 -36.42
CA ARG A 769 -29.31 21.37 -35.26
C ARG A 769 -29.89 20.85 -33.93
N GLN A 770 -31.01 20.13 -33.96
CA GLN A 770 -31.71 19.61 -32.76
C GLN A 770 -30.79 18.87 -31.76
N HIS A 771 -29.88 18.02 -32.25
CA HIS A 771 -28.91 17.31 -31.42
C HIS A 771 -28.07 18.21 -30.50
N LEU A 772 -27.70 19.43 -30.95
CA LEU A 772 -26.89 20.35 -30.16
C LEU A 772 -27.65 20.91 -28.95
N THR A 773 -28.97 21.13 -29.06
CA THR A 773 -29.80 21.62 -27.94
C THR A 773 -29.99 20.58 -26.83
N ALA A 774 -30.20 19.30 -27.16
CA ALA A 774 -30.26 18.25 -26.13
C ALA A 774 -28.91 18.11 -25.41
N LEU A 775 -27.80 18.14 -26.15
CA LEU A 775 -26.45 18.09 -25.56
C LEU A 775 -26.17 19.31 -24.66
N ALA A 776 -26.60 20.52 -25.05
CA ALA A 776 -26.49 21.70 -24.22
C ALA A 776 -27.30 21.60 -22.91
N ARG A 777 -28.53 21.07 -22.96
CA ARG A 777 -29.35 20.79 -21.76
C ARG A 777 -28.66 19.78 -20.83
N VAL A 778 -28.20 18.65 -21.37
CA VAL A 778 -27.45 17.64 -20.60
C VAL A 778 -26.18 18.23 -19.98
N PHE A 779 -25.43 19.07 -20.71
CA PHE A 779 -24.23 19.73 -20.22
C PHE A 779 -24.52 20.69 -19.07
N VAL A 780 -25.53 21.56 -19.20
CA VAL A 780 -25.94 22.50 -18.14
C VAL A 780 -26.38 21.75 -16.88
N LEU A 781 -27.19 20.70 -17.01
CA LEU A 781 -27.62 19.88 -15.88
C LEU A 781 -26.45 19.14 -15.23
N SER A 782 -25.51 18.61 -16.03
CA SER A 782 -24.30 17.95 -15.53
C SER A 782 -23.41 18.92 -14.76
N PHE A 783 -23.30 20.18 -15.22
CA PHE A 783 -22.52 21.21 -14.55
C PHE A 783 -23.17 21.66 -13.23
N VAL A 784 -24.50 21.79 -13.18
CA VAL A 784 -25.24 22.07 -11.93
C VAL A 784 -25.09 20.93 -10.92
N VAL A 785 -25.16 19.67 -11.36
CA VAL A 785 -24.94 18.50 -10.48
C VAL A 785 -23.48 18.41 -10.03
N LEU A 786 -22.51 18.75 -10.90
CA LEU A 786 -21.09 18.81 -10.55
C LEU A 786 -20.83 19.88 -9.46
N ILE A 787 -21.43 21.06 -9.56
CA ILE A 787 -21.36 22.09 -8.51
C ILE A 787 -21.98 21.59 -7.20
N ALA A 788 -23.17 20.97 -7.25
CA ALA A 788 -23.81 20.42 -6.07
C ALA A 788 -22.96 19.33 -5.39
N ALA A 789 -22.36 18.43 -6.18
CA ALA A 789 -21.44 17.41 -5.70
C ALA A 789 -20.15 18.01 -5.13
N TYR A 790 -19.58 19.04 -5.77
CA TYR A 790 -18.41 19.76 -5.27
C TYR A 790 -18.69 20.41 -3.91
N CYS A 791 -19.85 21.08 -3.74
CA CYS A 791 -20.26 21.64 -2.45
C CYS A 791 -20.47 20.55 -1.38
N LEU A 792 -21.07 19.41 -1.74
CA LEU A 792 -21.28 18.27 -0.84
C LEU A 792 -19.96 17.61 -0.40
N ILE A 793 -18.99 17.48 -1.32
CA ILE A 793 -17.66 16.92 -1.03
C ILE A 793 -16.86 17.86 -0.13
N ASN A 794 -16.82 19.16 -0.42
CA ASN A 794 -16.12 20.14 0.42
C ASN A 794 -16.73 20.29 1.83
N TRP A 795 -17.99 19.89 2.03
CA TRP A 795 -18.61 19.83 3.36
C TRP A 795 -18.22 18.57 4.14
N GLY A 796 -17.73 17.52 3.48
CA GLY A 796 -17.46 16.20 4.07
C GLY A 796 -15.99 15.85 4.28
N ASP A 797 -15.13 16.86 4.44
CA ASP A 797 -13.67 16.84 4.22
C ASP A 797 -13.28 16.63 2.73
N SER A 798 -12.30 17.42 2.26
CA SER A 798 -11.78 17.29 0.90
C SER A 798 -10.94 16.01 0.75
N PRO A 799 -11.13 15.21 -0.33
CA PRO A 799 -10.29 14.05 -0.58
C PRO A 799 -8.90 14.51 -0.97
N GLY A 800 -7.91 14.25 -0.11
CA GLY A 800 -6.50 14.41 -0.45
C GLY A 800 -6.10 13.50 -1.62
N LEU A 801 -5.08 13.92 -2.37
CA LEU A 801 -4.36 13.05 -3.30
C LEU A 801 -3.22 12.41 -2.49
N PRO A 802 -3.18 11.09 -2.27
CA PRO A 802 -2.06 10.40 -1.61
C PRO A 802 -0.82 10.25 -2.51
N MET A 803 -0.74 11.01 -3.61
CA MET A 803 0.23 10.83 -4.68
C MET A 803 1.48 11.69 -4.49
N ARG A 804 2.62 11.15 -4.91
CA ARG A 804 3.95 11.74 -4.83
C ARG A 804 4.25 12.70 -5.99
N GLY A 805 5.02 13.74 -5.72
CA GLY A 805 5.62 14.62 -6.74
C GLY A 805 4.86 15.93 -6.94
N THR A 806 4.78 16.40 -8.19
CA THR A 806 4.27 17.75 -8.54
C THR A 806 3.07 17.75 -9.49
N LEU A 807 2.56 16.57 -9.88
CA LEU A 807 1.46 16.43 -10.84
C LEU A 807 0.10 16.67 -10.18
N ASN A 808 -0.48 17.85 -10.40
CA ASN A 808 -1.84 18.15 -9.96
C ASN A 808 -2.88 17.41 -10.84
N LEU A 809 -3.40 16.29 -10.34
CA LEU A 809 -4.37 15.45 -11.05
C LEU A 809 -5.84 15.75 -10.73
N TYR A 810 -6.17 16.69 -9.83
CA TYR A 810 -7.57 17.07 -9.56
C TYR A 810 -8.40 17.35 -10.83
N PRO A 811 -7.87 18.04 -11.88
CA PRO A 811 -8.62 18.23 -13.14
C PRO A 811 -9.02 16.93 -13.85
N VAL A 812 -8.21 15.87 -13.71
CA VAL A 812 -8.53 14.54 -14.28
C VAL A 812 -9.71 13.93 -13.55
N PHE A 813 -9.68 13.88 -12.21
CA PHE A 813 -10.81 13.36 -11.42
C PHE A 813 -12.11 14.12 -11.69
N PHE A 814 -12.07 15.46 -11.74
CA PHE A 814 -13.25 16.27 -12.09
C PHE A 814 -13.71 16.03 -13.54
N GLY A 815 -12.79 15.87 -14.49
CA GLY A 815 -13.11 15.55 -15.88
C GLY A 815 -13.81 14.20 -16.04
N VAL A 816 -13.30 13.16 -15.37
CA VAL A 816 -13.88 11.81 -15.39
C VAL A 816 -15.27 11.81 -14.75
N ILE A 817 -15.43 12.37 -13.55
CA ILE A 817 -16.74 12.53 -12.89
C ILE A 817 -17.73 13.29 -13.79
N PHE A 818 -17.28 14.34 -14.49
CA PHE A 818 -18.12 15.09 -15.42
C PHE A 818 -18.53 14.27 -16.66
N VAL A 819 -17.65 13.42 -17.19
CA VAL A 819 -17.99 12.46 -18.27
C VAL A 819 -19.03 11.44 -17.79
N THR A 820 -18.87 10.88 -16.58
CA THR A 820 -19.87 9.99 -15.98
C THR A 820 -21.22 10.69 -15.77
N LEU A 821 -21.23 11.96 -15.33
CA LEU A 821 -22.44 12.78 -15.18
C LEU A 821 -23.13 13.05 -16.53
N LEU A 822 -22.38 13.44 -17.56
CA LEU A 822 -22.90 13.65 -18.92
C LEU A 822 -23.58 12.38 -19.45
N LEU A 823 -22.93 11.21 -19.32
CA LEU A 823 -23.51 9.93 -19.74
C LEU A 823 -24.77 9.59 -18.92
N THR A 824 -24.69 9.75 -17.59
CA THR A 824 -25.79 9.43 -16.66
C THR A 824 -27.03 10.26 -16.96
N ILE A 825 -26.87 11.58 -17.08
CA ILE A 825 -27.99 12.50 -17.35
C ILE A 825 -28.51 12.25 -18.76
N TRP A 826 -27.66 12.06 -19.78
CA TRP A 826 -28.12 11.69 -21.12
C TRP A 826 -28.99 10.42 -21.13
N VAL A 827 -28.59 9.34 -20.46
CA VAL A 827 -29.38 8.10 -20.37
C VAL A 827 -30.69 8.32 -19.62
N VAL A 828 -30.65 8.97 -18.46
CA VAL A 828 -31.82 9.17 -17.60
C VAL A 828 -32.83 10.14 -18.23
N GLU A 829 -32.39 11.18 -18.94
CA GLU A 829 -33.29 12.08 -19.67
C GLU A 829 -33.97 11.39 -20.85
N ASN A 830 -33.26 10.55 -21.61
CA ASN A 830 -33.89 9.72 -22.65
C ASN A 830 -34.92 8.77 -22.03
N ALA A 831 -34.56 8.03 -20.98
CA ALA A 831 -35.49 7.11 -20.31
C ALA A 831 -36.73 7.83 -19.75
N ARG A 832 -36.59 9.04 -19.20
CA ARG A 832 -37.72 9.87 -18.74
C ARG A 832 -38.58 10.40 -19.90
N LEU A 833 -37.97 10.81 -21.01
CA LEU A 833 -38.68 11.26 -22.22
C LEU A 833 -39.58 10.13 -22.78
N PHE A 834 -39.02 8.93 -22.97
CA PHE A 834 -39.80 7.79 -23.45
C PHE A 834 -40.76 7.24 -22.39
N GLY A 835 -40.40 7.26 -21.10
CA GLY A 835 -41.34 6.96 -20.02
C GLY A 835 -42.55 7.90 -20.00
N ARG A 836 -42.36 9.19 -20.31
CA ARG A 836 -43.45 10.16 -20.45
C ARG A 836 -44.28 9.93 -21.72
N LEU A 837 -43.66 9.64 -22.86
CA LEU A 837 -44.35 9.23 -24.09
C LEU A 837 -45.27 8.04 -23.82
N ILE A 838 -44.76 6.99 -23.17
CA ILE A 838 -45.52 5.77 -22.84
C ILE A 838 -46.64 6.09 -21.85
N SER A 839 -46.37 6.92 -20.84
CA SER A 839 -47.39 7.37 -19.87
C SER A 839 -48.52 8.15 -20.54
N LEU A 840 -48.24 9.01 -21.51
CA LEU A 840 -49.24 9.78 -22.26
C LEU A 840 -50.00 8.89 -23.27
N LEU A 841 -49.31 7.97 -23.95
CA LEU A 841 -49.98 6.94 -24.75
C LEU A 841 -50.91 6.07 -23.89
N SER A 842 -50.64 5.92 -22.59
CA SER A 842 -51.46 5.13 -21.67
C SER A 842 -52.72 5.84 -21.11
N THR A 843 -52.98 7.12 -21.41
CA THR A 843 -54.15 7.84 -20.85
C THR A 843 -55.46 7.49 -21.55
N ASN A 844 -55.50 7.59 -22.89
CA ASN A 844 -56.72 7.53 -23.70
C ASN A 844 -56.61 6.52 -24.86
N PRO A 845 -57.73 6.03 -25.43
CA PRO A 845 -57.71 5.13 -26.59
C PRO A 845 -56.93 5.70 -27.78
N SER A 846 -56.06 4.90 -28.40
CA SER A 846 -55.20 5.34 -29.49
C SER A 846 -55.86 5.20 -30.87
N ARG A 847 -55.48 6.09 -31.79
CA ARG A 847 -55.86 6.02 -33.22
C ARG A 847 -54.62 6.00 -34.10
N TRP A 848 -54.26 4.80 -34.56
CA TRP A 848 -53.14 4.59 -35.48
C TRP A 848 -53.51 4.90 -36.93
N HIS A 849 -52.51 5.27 -37.74
CA HIS A 849 -52.65 5.50 -39.18
C HIS A 849 -52.81 4.17 -39.95
N GLU A 850 -53.53 4.16 -41.08
CA GLU A 850 -53.95 2.92 -41.74
C GLU A 850 -52.79 2.04 -42.21
N THR A 851 -51.66 2.61 -42.64
CA THR A 851 -50.48 1.82 -43.05
C THR A 851 -49.89 0.98 -41.91
N ALA A 852 -49.91 1.49 -40.67
CA ALA A 852 -49.49 0.73 -39.50
C ALA A 852 -50.49 -0.39 -39.14
N LYS A 853 -51.79 -0.16 -39.36
CA LYS A 853 -52.82 -1.20 -39.19
C LYS A 853 -52.70 -2.30 -40.24
N HIS A 854 -52.49 -1.95 -41.51
CA HIS A 854 -52.22 -2.89 -42.58
C HIS A 854 -50.98 -3.74 -42.28
N TRP A 855 -49.87 -3.14 -41.84
CA TRP A 855 -48.71 -3.91 -41.42
C TRP A 855 -49.03 -4.93 -40.30
N ALA A 856 -49.77 -4.53 -39.26
CA ALA A 856 -50.17 -5.42 -38.17
C ALA A 856 -51.14 -6.53 -38.61
N ALA A 857 -52.11 -6.22 -39.48
CA ALA A 857 -53.07 -7.17 -40.01
C ALA A 857 -52.44 -8.15 -41.00
N ASP A 858 -51.73 -7.65 -42.02
CA ASP A 858 -51.26 -8.44 -43.15
C ASP A 858 -49.96 -9.20 -42.84
N GLU A 859 -49.00 -8.57 -42.13
CA GLU A 859 -47.69 -9.17 -41.86
C GLU A 859 -47.61 -9.90 -40.51
N LYS A 860 -48.48 -9.55 -39.55
CA LYS A 860 -48.50 -10.15 -38.20
C LYS A 860 -49.80 -10.88 -37.86
N LYS A 861 -50.82 -10.83 -38.74
CA LYS A 861 -52.10 -11.56 -38.60
C LYS A 861 -52.83 -11.25 -37.28
N VAL A 862 -52.73 -10.00 -36.84
CA VAL A 862 -53.43 -9.48 -35.66
C VAL A 862 -54.92 -9.32 -36.01
N ALA A 863 -55.79 -9.66 -35.06
CA ALA A 863 -57.24 -9.53 -35.23
C ALA A 863 -57.61 -8.02 -35.32
N PRO A 864 -58.40 -7.58 -36.32
CA PRO A 864 -58.64 -6.15 -36.59
C PRO A 864 -59.24 -5.39 -35.40
N GLU A 865 -59.97 -6.09 -34.53
CA GLU A 865 -60.58 -5.57 -33.31
C GLU A 865 -59.55 -5.17 -32.24
N CYS A 866 -58.33 -5.73 -32.31
CA CYS A 866 -57.24 -5.56 -31.33
C CYS A 866 -56.08 -4.70 -31.85
N VAL A 867 -56.05 -4.32 -33.13
CA VAL A 867 -54.85 -3.76 -33.79
C VAL A 867 -54.28 -2.52 -33.08
N ASN A 868 -55.12 -1.57 -32.65
CA ASN A 868 -54.63 -0.35 -31.99
C ASN A 868 -53.98 -0.65 -30.62
N ASP A 869 -54.63 -1.47 -29.78
CA ASP A 869 -54.10 -1.84 -28.45
C ASP A 869 -52.83 -2.69 -28.57
N TRP A 870 -52.76 -3.54 -29.60
CA TRP A 870 -51.56 -4.31 -29.92
C TRP A 870 -50.41 -3.43 -30.41
N LEU A 871 -50.68 -2.43 -31.27
CA LEU A 871 -49.67 -1.47 -31.74
C LEU A 871 -49.13 -0.61 -30.59
N ASP A 872 -49.97 -0.19 -29.64
CA ASP A 872 -49.52 0.48 -28.40
C ASP A 872 -48.51 -0.39 -27.64
N ILE A 873 -48.88 -1.64 -27.30
CA ILE A 873 -48.00 -2.56 -26.57
C ILE A 873 -46.72 -2.88 -27.37
N LYS A 874 -46.83 -3.03 -28.70
CA LYS A 874 -45.69 -3.31 -29.60
C LYS A 874 -44.72 -2.13 -29.70
N LEU A 875 -45.22 -0.89 -29.67
CA LEU A 875 -44.38 0.31 -29.57
C LEU A 875 -43.64 0.35 -28.23
N VAL A 876 -44.35 0.11 -27.12
CA VAL A 876 -43.76 0.08 -25.77
C VAL A 876 -42.69 -1.01 -25.66
N GLU A 877 -42.92 -2.22 -26.18
CA GLU A 877 -41.92 -3.29 -26.25
C GLU A 877 -40.66 -2.81 -27.00
N THR A 878 -40.83 -2.27 -28.21
CA THR A 878 -39.73 -1.88 -29.11
C THR A 878 -38.90 -0.73 -28.53
N VAL A 879 -39.56 0.30 -27.98
CA VAL A 879 -38.90 1.47 -27.36
C VAL A 879 -38.16 1.06 -26.08
N THR A 880 -38.78 0.25 -25.21
CA THR A 880 -38.14 -0.11 -23.94
C THR A 880 -37.04 -1.16 -24.09
N GLU A 881 -37.17 -2.12 -25.03
CA GLU A 881 -36.09 -3.06 -25.41
C GLU A 881 -34.88 -2.32 -26.02
N ALA A 882 -35.09 -1.19 -26.70
CA ALA A 882 -34.01 -0.32 -27.15
C ALA A 882 -33.29 0.40 -26.00
N ILE A 883 -34.02 0.95 -25.02
CA ILE A 883 -33.47 1.83 -23.97
C ILE A 883 -32.90 1.08 -22.77
N GLN A 884 -33.52 0.00 -22.29
CA GLN A 884 -33.07 -0.72 -21.08
C GLN A 884 -31.55 -1.05 -21.08
N PRO A 885 -30.94 -1.50 -22.19
CA PRO A 885 -29.50 -1.72 -22.25
C PRO A 885 -28.62 -0.50 -21.97
N LEU A 886 -29.11 0.74 -22.20
CA LEU A 886 -28.34 1.98 -21.98
C LEU A 886 -28.13 2.27 -20.49
N ILE A 887 -29.03 1.80 -19.61
CA ILE A 887 -29.00 2.08 -18.16
C ILE A 887 -27.78 1.44 -17.49
N TRP A 888 -27.24 0.35 -18.06
CA TRP A 888 -26.06 -0.34 -17.53
C TRP A 888 -24.74 0.41 -17.75
N GLY A 889 -24.67 1.36 -18.69
CA GLY A 889 -23.47 2.18 -18.91
C GLY A 889 -23.11 3.02 -17.68
N PRO A 890 -24.00 3.94 -17.26
CA PRO A 890 -23.86 4.69 -16.01
C PRO A 890 -23.56 3.83 -14.78
N ILE A 891 -24.22 2.66 -14.64
CA ILE A 891 -23.97 1.75 -13.51
C ILE A 891 -22.54 1.18 -13.57
N GLY A 892 -22.07 0.77 -14.75
CA GLY A 892 -20.69 0.31 -14.95
C GLY A 892 -19.66 1.38 -14.63
N CYS A 893 -19.92 2.63 -15.06
CA CYS A 893 -19.10 3.79 -14.73
C CYS A 893 -19.00 4.03 -13.21
N ILE A 894 -20.13 4.02 -12.50
CA ILE A 894 -20.18 4.22 -11.04
C ILE A 894 -19.41 3.11 -10.29
N VAL A 895 -19.51 1.86 -10.76
CA VAL A 895 -18.75 0.73 -10.20
C VAL A 895 -17.25 0.87 -10.46
N LEU A 896 -16.82 1.34 -11.64
CA LEU A 896 -15.41 1.62 -11.92
C LEU A 896 -14.87 2.78 -11.07
N LEU A 897 -15.66 3.85 -10.88
CA LEU A 897 -15.31 4.96 -9.99
C LEU A 897 -15.13 4.51 -8.53
N ALA A 898 -15.98 3.61 -8.04
CA ALA A 898 -15.86 3.04 -6.70
C ALA A 898 -14.64 2.11 -6.58
N LEU A 899 -14.38 1.28 -7.58
CA LEU A 899 -13.22 0.39 -7.61
C LEU A 899 -11.88 1.16 -7.67
N ALA A 900 -11.84 2.28 -8.41
CA ALA A 900 -10.71 3.21 -8.46
C ALA A 900 -10.51 4.03 -7.16
N ARG A 901 -11.23 3.70 -6.09
CA ARG A 901 -11.11 4.25 -4.73
C ARG A 901 -11.03 3.14 -3.66
N SER A 902 -10.64 1.93 -4.06
CA SER A 902 -10.45 0.79 -3.16
C SER A 902 -9.07 0.83 -2.48
N PRO A 903 -8.97 0.61 -1.15
CA PRO A 903 -7.69 0.57 -0.42
C PRO A 903 -6.67 -0.43 -0.99
N ALA A 904 -7.12 -1.56 -1.55
CA ALA A 904 -6.36 -2.50 -2.37
C ALA A 904 -5.33 -1.90 -3.35
N ILE A 905 -5.62 -0.70 -3.85
CA ILE A 905 -4.83 -0.02 -4.87
C ILE A 905 -3.94 1.05 -4.24
N ASP A 906 -4.53 1.91 -3.41
CA ASP A 906 -3.96 3.16 -2.89
C ASP A 906 -4.86 3.74 -1.76
N ASP A 907 -4.31 4.58 -0.88
CA ASP A 907 -4.93 5.12 0.35
C ASP A 907 -5.96 6.24 0.06
N TRP A 908 -6.92 5.94 -0.81
CA TRP A 908 -7.96 6.86 -1.19
C TRP A 908 -8.95 7.06 -0.05
N ASN A 909 -8.74 8.12 0.74
CA ASN A 909 -9.78 8.69 1.59
C ASN A 909 -11.06 8.86 0.76
N MET A 910 -12.12 8.17 1.17
CA MET A 910 -13.44 8.24 0.59
C MET A 910 -14.37 9.03 1.55
N PRO A 911 -14.29 10.36 1.57
CA PRO A 911 -15.08 11.20 2.47
C PRO A 911 -16.57 10.96 2.27
N TRP A 912 -17.35 11.04 3.36
CA TRP A 912 -18.78 10.71 3.34
C TRP A 912 -19.58 11.54 2.32
N GLY A 913 -19.16 12.76 2.01
CA GLY A 913 -19.75 13.60 0.95
C GLY A 913 -19.61 12.97 -0.45
N LEU A 914 -18.48 12.30 -0.74
CA LEU A 914 -18.26 11.55 -1.97
C LEU A 914 -19.10 10.26 -1.99
N CYS A 915 -19.20 9.54 -0.87
CA CYS A 915 -20.08 8.38 -0.73
C CYS A 915 -21.55 8.72 -1.04
N ILE A 916 -22.05 9.83 -0.48
CA ILE A 916 -23.41 10.31 -0.75
C ILE A 916 -23.56 10.77 -2.20
N ALA A 917 -22.56 11.45 -2.79
CA ALA A 917 -22.61 11.85 -4.19
C ALA A 917 -22.73 10.63 -5.14
N LEU A 918 -21.92 9.58 -4.94
CA LEU A 918 -21.99 8.34 -5.73
C LEU A 918 -23.29 7.58 -5.51
N LEU A 919 -23.79 7.51 -4.27
CA LEU A 919 -25.06 6.86 -3.93
C LEU A 919 -26.26 7.59 -4.53
N LEU A 920 -26.28 8.94 -4.49
CA LEU A 920 -27.31 9.75 -5.13
C LEU A 920 -27.28 9.59 -6.66
N LEU A 921 -26.08 9.50 -7.26
CA LEU A 921 -25.93 9.25 -8.69
C LEU A 921 -26.46 7.86 -9.09
N LEU A 922 -26.16 6.82 -8.29
CA LEU A 922 -26.68 5.47 -8.49
C LEU A 922 -28.22 5.45 -8.36
N LEU A 923 -28.79 6.04 -7.31
CA LEU A 923 -30.24 6.17 -7.16
C LEU A 923 -30.87 6.92 -8.34
N TYR A 924 -30.22 7.98 -8.83
CA TYR A 924 -30.66 8.73 -10.01
C TYR A 924 -30.67 7.86 -11.27
N THR A 925 -29.67 7.00 -11.51
CA THR A 925 -29.71 6.02 -12.62
C THR A 925 -30.86 5.03 -12.48
N ILE A 926 -31.15 4.55 -11.26
CA ILE A 926 -32.24 3.60 -11.00
C ILE A 926 -33.61 4.23 -11.33
N THR A 927 -33.77 5.55 -11.19
CA THR A 927 -35.03 6.22 -11.58
C THR A 927 -35.39 6.00 -13.05
N ALA A 928 -34.41 5.84 -13.96
CA ALA A 928 -34.67 5.58 -15.38
C ALA A 928 -35.49 4.30 -15.58
N GLU A 929 -35.06 3.19 -14.96
CA GLU A 929 -35.75 1.90 -15.09
C GLU A 929 -37.13 1.94 -14.42
N VAL A 930 -37.25 2.60 -13.27
CA VAL A 930 -38.53 2.78 -12.57
C VAL A 930 -39.53 3.55 -13.44
N TYR A 931 -39.14 4.64 -14.10
CA TYR A 931 -40.03 5.38 -15.00
C TYR A 931 -40.47 4.55 -16.22
N LEU A 932 -39.57 3.75 -16.81
CA LEU A 932 -39.92 2.87 -17.93
C LEU A 932 -40.88 1.75 -17.50
N GLN A 933 -40.66 1.11 -16.35
CA GLN A 933 -41.53 0.05 -15.82
C GLN A 933 -42.91 0.59 -15.37
N LEU A 934 -42.97 1.79 -14.79
CA LEU A 934 -44.25 2.44 -14.47
C LEU A 934 -45.05 2.73 -15.76
N GLY A 935 -44.41 3.29 -16.79
CA GLY A 935 -45.04 3.52 -18.09
C GLY A 935 -45.55 2.22 -18.73
N ALA A 936 -44.71 1.19 -18.80
CA ALA A 936 -45.07 -0.10 -19.41
C ALA A 936 -46.21 -0.80 -18.65
N ASN A 937 -46.24 -0.74 -17.31
CA ASN A 937 -47.35 -1.29 -16.55
C ASN A 937 -48.66 -0.50 -16.73
N SER A 938 -48.62 0.83 -16.82
CA SER A 938 -49.81 1.63 -17.19
C SER A 938 -50.33 1.27 -18.58
N ALA A 939 -49.46 1.09 -19.57
CA ALA A 939 -49.84 0.61 -20.91
C ALA A 939 -50.45 -0.79 -20.89
N ARG A 940 -49.88 -1.74 -20.12
CA ARG A 940 -50.44 -3.08 -19.90
C ARG A 940 -51.84 -3.02 -19.29
N ILE A 941 -52.04 -2.18 -18.26
CA ILE A 941 -53.33 -2.01 -17.58
C ILE A 941 -54.37 -1.40 -18.53
N LYS A 942 -54.03 -0.34 -19.28
CA LYS A 942 -54.88 0.24 -20.32
C LYS A 942 -55.34 -0.83 -21.32
N ALA A 943 -54.39 -1.54 -21.94
CA ALA A 943 -54.69 -2.49 -23.00
C ALA A 943 -55.62 -3.62 -22.50
N ILE A 944 -55.33 -4.21 -21.33
CA ILE A 944 -56.20 -5.25 -20.74
C ILE A 944 -57.60 -4.70 -20.42
N THR A 945 -57.71 -3.47 -19.91
CA THR A 945 -59.01 -2.84 -19.62
C THR A 945 -59.83 -2.56 -20.89
N LEU A 946 -59.21 -2.05 -21.96
CA LEU A 946 -59.88 -1.79 -23.24
C LEU A 946 -60.29 -3.10 -23.95
N LEU A 947 -59.46 -4.13 -23.90
CA LEU A 947 -59.79 -5.45 -24.46
C LEU A 947 -60.91 -6.16 -23.66
N ASN A 948 -60.91 -6.05 -22.33
CA ASN A 948 -62.03 -6.51 -21.50
C ASN A 948 -63.34 -5.76 -21.79
N TYR A 949 -63.27 -4.44 -22.00
CA TYR A 949 -64.43 -3.64 -22.40
C TYR A 949 -65.02 -4.14 -23.72
N LYS A 950 -64.17 -4.37 -24.74
CA LYS A 950 -64.58 -4.95 -26.04
C LYS A 950 -65.20 -6.34 -25.91
N ILE A 951 -64.73 -7.19 -24.99
CA ILE A 951 -65.38 -8.47 -24.68
C ILE A 951 -66.78 -8.24 -24.09
N SER A 952 -66.94 -7.29 -23.16
CA SER A 952 -68.25 -6.99 -22.57
C SER A 952 -69.24 -6.41 -23.59
N GLU A 953 -68.76 -5.57 -24.52
CA GLU A 953 -69.53 -5.02 -25.63
C GLU A 953 -70.00 -6.14 -26.58
N GLN A 954 -69.10 -7.04 -27.00
CA GLN A 954 -69.44 -8.19 -27.86
C GLN A 954 -70.36 -9.22 -27.18
N ARG A 955 -70.36 -9.33 -25.84
CA ARG A 955 -71.27 -10.21 -25.08
C ARG A 955 -72.65 -9.61 -24.83
N ASN A 956 -72.85 -8.31 -25.06
CA ASN A 956 -74.12 -7.61 -24.89
C ASN A 956 -74.95 -7.49 -26.19
N VAL A 957 -74.51 -8.14 -27.28
CA VAL A 957 -75.22 -8.20 -28.57
C VAL A 957 -76.00 -9.52 -28.66
N ASP A 958 -77.22 -9.49 -29.22
CA ASP A 958 -78.14 -10.65 -29.30
C ASP A 958 -77.53 -11.93 -29.91
N HIS A 959 -76.48 -11.79 -30.73
CA HIS A 959 -75.72 -12.89 -31.34
C HIS A 959 -74.21 -12.66 -31.13
N PRO A 960 -73.64 -13.08 -29.98
CA PRO A 960 -72.24 -12.78 -29.64
C PRO A 960 -71.27 -13.57 -30.52
N ASN A 961 -70.30 -12.88 -31.13
CA ASN A 961 -69.31 -13.51 -32.00
C ASN A 961 -68.19 -14.19 -31.19
N GLU A 962 -68.41 -15.45 -30.83
CA GLU A 962 -67.49 -16.24 -29.99
C GLU A 962 -66.08 -16.37 -30.58
N VAL A 963 -65.93 -16.34 -31.92
CA VAL A 963 -64.63 -16.39 -32.60
C VAL A 963 -63.83 -15.10 -32.36
N VAL A 964 -64.50 -13.94 -32.30
CA VAL A 964 -63.86 -12.65 -31.96
C VAL A 964 -63.50 -12.61 -30.48
N ILE A 965 -64.40 -13.05 -29.59
CA ILE A 965 -64.15 -13.10 -28.14
C ILE A 965 -62.89 -13.94 -27.84
N ARG A 966 -62.78 -15.16 -28.39
CA ARG A 966 -61.60 -16.02 -28.20
C ARG A 966 -60.30 -15.43 -28.75
N ARG A 967 -60.35 -14.58 -29.79
CA ARG A 967 -59.17 -13.83 -30.31
C ARG A 967 -58.73 -12.75 -29.33
N ILE A 968 -59.66 -12.00 -28.76
CA ILE A 968 -59.38 -10.95 -27.77
C ILE A 968 -58.82 -11.57 -26.49
N GLU A 969 -59.43 -12.65 -25.99
CA GLU A 969 -58.97 -13.39 -24.80
C GLU A 969 -57.54 -13.93 -24.99
N ALA A 970 -57.21 -14.46 -26.18
CA ALA A 970 -55.85 -14.91 -26.50
C ALA A 970 -54.81 -13.76 -26.53
N GLU A 971 -55.20 -12.55 -26.92
CA GLU A 971 -54.29 -11.38 -26.91
C GLU A 971 -54.11 -10.79 -25.51
N ILE A 972 -55.15 -10.78 -24.67
CA ILE A 972 -55.03 -10.43 -23.24
C ILE A 972 -53.99 -11.35 -22.56
N GLU A 973 -54.01 -12.65 -22.85
CA GLU A 973 -53.07 -13.59 -22.24
C GLU A 973 -51.64 -13.41 -22.77
N ARG A 974 -51.46 -13.06 -24.06
CA ARG A 974 -50.15 -12.64 -24.59
C ARG A 974 -49.60 -11.40 -23.86
N ILE A 975 -50.44 -10.39 -23.61
CA ILE A 975 -50.07 -9.14 -22.94
C ILE A 975 -49.70 -9.37 -21.44
N ARG A 976 -50.33 -10.35 -20.79
CA ARG A 976 -49.96 -10.83 -19.44
C ARG A 976 -48.64 -11.59 -19.43
N ALA A 977 -48.46 -12.51 -20.38
CA ALA A 977 -47.26 -13.34 -20.52
C ALA A 977 -46.02 -12.57 -21.01
N LEU A 978 -46.19 -11.37 -21.57
CA LEU A 978 -45.10 -10.54 -22.08
C LEU A 978 -44.04 -10.24 -20.99
N ARG A 979 -42.78 -10.59 -21.29
CA ARG A 979 -41.59 -10.40 -20.43
C ARG A 979 -40.41 -9.79 -21.19
N LYS A 980 -40.70 -8.87 -22.11
CA LYS A 980 -39.73 -8.15 -22.92
C LYS A 980 -39.72 -6.66 -22.62
N GLY A 981 -38.58 -6.01 -22.80
CA GLY A 981 -38.44 -4.60 -22.44
C GLY A 981 -38.85 -4.35 -20.98
N ALA A 982 -39.44 -3.18 -20.71
CA ALA A 982 -39.91 -2.82 -19.37
C ALA A 982 -41.19 -3.55 -18.91
N PHE A 983 -41.70 -4.52 -19.69
CA PHE A 983 -42.73 -5.46 -19.23
C PHE A 983 -42.17 -6.59 -18.36
N ARG A 984 -40.83 -6.74 -18.29
CA ARG A 984 -40.10 -7.64 -17.39
C ARG A 984 -39.92 -6.98 -16.00
N PRO A 985 -40.24 -7.65 -14.89
CA PRO A 985 -39.97 -7.13 -13.54
C PRO A 985 -38.48 -6.85 -13.28
N TRP A 986 -38.17 -5.78 -12.55
CA TRP A 986 -36.78 -5.40 -12.21
C TRP A 986 -35.96 -6.52 -11.54
N TYR A 987 -36.57 -7.31 -10.66
CA TYR A 987 -35.90 -8.43 -9.98
C TYR A 987 -35.59 -9.62 -10.90
N GLU A 988 -36.21 -9.69 -12.09
CA GLU A 988 -35.85 -10.68 -13.11
C GLU A 988 -34.66 -10.21 -13.98
N LEU A 989 -34.14 -8.98 -13.85
CA LEU A 989 -33.12 -8.45 -14.77
C LEU A 989 -31.84 -9.33 -14.81
N PRO A 990 -31.17 -9.44 -15.98
CA PRO A 990 -30.08 -10.41 -16.18
C PRO A 990 -28.93 -10.33 -15.17
N LEU A 991 -28.63 -9.13 -14.66
CA LEU A 991 -27.54 -8.92 -13.72
C LEU A 991 -27.87 -9.43 -12.31
N PHE A 992 -29.10 -9.21 -11.81
CA PHE A 992 -29.56 -9.85 -10.57
C PHE A 992 -29.61 -11.38 -10.71
N GLN A 993 -29.93 -11.89 -11.90
CA GLN A 993 -29.88 -13.33 -12.17
C GLN A 993 -28.45 -13.88 -12.21
N SER A 994 -27.47 -13.16 -12.78
CA SER A 994 -26.06 -13.60 -12.80
C SER A 994 -25.40 -13.56 -11.42
N PHE A 995 -25.85 -12.68 -10.53
CA PHE A 995 -25.44 -12.67 -9.12
C PHE A 995 -26.21 -13.69 -8.25
N GLY A 996 -27.14 -14.49 -8.79
CA GLY A 996 -27.91 -15.50 -8.06
C GLY A 996 -29.13 -14.99 -7.28
N GLY A 997 -29.48 -13.70 -7.43
CA GLY A 997 -30.57 -13.03 -6.72
C GLY A 997 -30.09 -12.09 -5.61
N LEU A 998 -31.04 -11.47 -4.91
CA LEU A 998 -30.76 -10.49 -3.85
C LEU A 998 -30.02 -11.07 -2.64
N GLY A 999 -30.29 -12.33 -2.27
CA GLY A 999 -29.68 -12.96 -1.10
C GLY A 999 -28.17 -13.17 -1.25
N THR A 1000 -27.74 -13.71 -2.40
CA THR A 1000 -26.32 -13.82 -2.73
C THR A 1000 -25.65 -12.47 -2.92
N LEU A 1001 -26.36 -11.47 -3.48
CA LEU A 1001 -25.85 -10.09 -3.54
C LEU A 1001 -25.59 -9.53 -2.14
N MET A 1002 -26.49 -9.78 -1.18
CA MET A 1002 -26.35 -9.38 0.22
C MET A 1002 -25.21 -10.14 0.92
N VAL A 1003 -25.01 -11.43 0.62
CA VAL A 1003 -23.84 -12.20 1.11
C VAL A 1003 -22.54 -11.69 0.51
N THR A 1004 -22.47 -11.39 -0.79
CA THR A 1004 -21.27 -10.76 -1.39
C THR A 1004 -21.03 -9.36 -0.84
N TRP A 1005 -22.08 -8.61 -0.51
CA TRP A 1005 -21.95 -7.30 0.13
C TRP A 1005 -21.43 -7.41 1.57
N GLN A 1006 -21.93 -8.37 2.36
CA GLN A 1006 -21.36 -8.67 3.69
C GLN A 1006 -19.94 -9.20 3.61
N TYR A 1007 -19.58 -9.98 2.58
CA TYR A 1007 -18.23 -10.49 2.38
C TYR A 1007 -17.26 -9.39 1.93
N VAL A 1008 -17.69 -8.48 1.04
CA VAL A 1008 -16.91 -7.28 0.66
C VAL A 1008 -16.77 -6.33 1.85
N ILE A 1009 -17.82 -6.12 2.66
CA ILE A 1009 -17.70 -5.38 3.93
C ILE A 1009 -16.69 -6.06 4.86
N GLY A 1010 -16.77 -7.38 5.06
CA GLY A 1010 -15.82 -8.11 5.90
C GLY A 1010 -14.37 -8.03 5.41
N LEU A 1011 -14.15 -8.08 4.10
CA LEU A 1011 -12.83 -7.85 3.49
C LEU A 1011 -12.33 -6.41 3.72
N TRP A 1012 -13.22 -5.42 3.53
CA TRP A 1012 -12.93 -3.99 3.72
C TRP A 1012 -12.67 -3.63 5.19
N GLU A 1013 -13.43 -4.20 6.13
CA GLU A 1013 -13.22 -4.09 7.58
C GLU A 1013 -11.94 -4.81 8.05
N SER A 1014 -11.53 -5.89 7.36
CA SER A 1014 -10.30 -6.63 7.69
C SER A 1014 -9.01 -6.04 7.10
N GLY A 1015 -9.10 -5.08 6.19
CA GLY A 1015 -7.93 -4.54 5.48
C GLY A 1015 -7.24 -5.56 4.55
N THR A 1016 -7.96 -6.57 4.05
CA THR A 1016 -7.41 -7.61 3.15
C THR A 1016 -7.87 -7.51 1.70
N LEU A 1017 -8.70 -6.50 1.38
CA LEU A 1017 -8.91 -5.99 0.02
C LEU A 1017 -8.07 -4.73 -0.21
#